data_AF-A0A257LYF6-F1
#
_entry.id   AF-A0A257LYF6-F1
#
_cell.length_a   1.000
_cell.length_b   1.000
_cell.length_c   1.000
_cell.angle_alpha   90.00
_cell.angle_beta   90.00
_cell.angle_gamma   90.00
#
_symmetry.space_group_name_H-M   'P 1'
#
loop_
_entity.id
_entity.type
_entity.pdbx_description
1 polymer ?
#
loop_
_entity_poly.entity_id
_entity_poly.type
_entity_poly.pdbx_seq_one_letter_code
_entity_poly.pdbx_strand_id
1 'polypeptide(L)'
;MGSRVSLLRKEFPALPSEVAASVASIEAAKTAFHEVEGQFAKSRARYLEKILPEAYAVVKNGARRLCGREVLVNGHPLKWQMVHFDVQLIGGSALHRGMIAEMQTGEGKTLVATLPVFLNALTGLGVHVVTVNEYLAKRDSEWMGALFRFLGLTVGCIENDMSPPERRVAYGSDITYGTNSEFGFDYLRDNGMATTKNEQVQRGHYLAIIDEVDSILIDEARTPLLITGASPQSSRPFEIYKQPVEQLVKRQTELCNQIAAEVKRLLAKGDTAAAGLMLFKLRLGQPRNRQFMRFMEDPDIRRLLEKTSLSAQHGAFQKDIFKLKEELYFVVDEKGRVADLMEKGRRLLSPGDPDSFTLPDTGPQLAAIEADPSLTKEQKIAARQEIRSRMDEQAAKVHVVSELLKAYCLHERDVHYVVKEGKVTIIDEGTGREMEGRRWSDGLHQAVEAKEGVLIEKETQTFATITIQNYFRLYEKLAGMTGTAETEAAEFHDIYKLDVLPIPTNQPNTRKDENDQVFKTRREKYNAVIAKIEEAHAKGQPVLVGTASVEASETVSRMLKRSKIPHAVLNAKYHQQEAEIISNAGQLGGVTVSTNMAGRGTDIKLAKGVAELGGLFVIATERYESRRVDRQLRGRCARQGDPGRSQFFISFEDDLMRNFAAADRMTAMMERFGMQEGEALEHSWLNKSVETAQKRVEQRNYTWRKRVLEFDDVMNKQREVVYGYRNEVLTTETPRELVNETIEKVIPAKVEEYLADRDGESPDYTELLHWVNSTLPIRLDPSELVDTPRSAEEIAQMLVDKVKETYRLRIENLPPEVLDQEERRMVLVAIDKQWQSHLYNMDALREGVGLRAQGQKDPLIEYKTEAYELFVQLMASIDQEALQNLFRSASNLEAYLRQLQSMPQELHGPDETAIGYDNIATTGSSGNVNPQSLPSPEGTVLKLNLPKRK
;
A
#
# COMPACT_ATOMS: atom_id res chain seq x y z
N MET A 1 14.02 -21.39 -38.43
CA MET A 1 12.99 -20.33 -38.26
C MET A 1 11.90 -20.37 -39.33
N GLY A 2 12.16 -20.76 -40.59
CA GLY A 2 11.16 -20.73 -41.68
C GLY A 2 9.85 -21.51 -41.51
N SER A 3 9.77 -22.56 -40.68
CA SER A 3 8.53 -23.35 -40.50
C SER A 3 7.54 -22.80 -39.47
N ARG A 4 7.96 -21.89 -38.58
CA ARG A 4 7.07 -21.30 -37.56
C ARG A 4 6.25 -20.13 -38.11
N VAL A 5 6.86 -19.29 -38.95
CA VAL A 5 6.21 -18.14 -39.59
C VAL A 5 5.23 -18.60 -40.68
N SER A 6 5.49 -19.72 -41.36
CA SER A 6 4.60 -20.25 -42.40
C SER A 6 3.21 -20.62 -41.89
N LEU A 7 3.08 -21.01 -40.62
CA LEU A 7 1.79 -21.33 -40.00
C LEU A 7 0.96 -20.07 -39.68
N LEU A 8 1.64 -18.96 -39.35
CA LEU A 8 1.01 -17.67 -39.04
C LEU A 8 0.49 -16.95 -40.29
N ARG A 9 0.96 -17.29 -41.49
CA ARG A 9 0.55 -16.62 -42.75
C ARG A 9 -0.92 -16.77 -43.11
N LYS A 10 -1.58 -17.85 -42.66
CA LYS A 10 -3.02 -17.99 -42.88
C LYS A 10 -3.83 -16.91 -42.15
N GLU A 11 -3.28 -16.38 -41.07
CA GLU A 11 -3.94 -15.42 -40.18
C GLU A 11 -3.35 -14.01 -40.32
N PHE A 12 -2.06 -13.89 -40.65
CA PHE A 12 -1.32 -12.64 -40.83
C PHE A 12 -0.54 -12.62 -42.15
N PRO A 13 -1.21 -12.38 -43.30
CA PRO A 13 -0.56 -12.39 -44.62
C PRO A 13 0.44 -11.25 -44.83
N ALA A 14 0.39 -10.19 -44.01
CA ALA A 14 1.31 -9.05 -44.06
C ALA A 14 2.72 -9.35 -43.50
N LEU A 15 2.89 -10.44 -42.73
CA LEU A 15 4.20 -10.79 -42.17
C LEU A 15 5.14 -11.32 -43.27
N PRO A 16 6.38 -10.79 -43.37
CA PRO A 16 7.32 -11.19 -44.41
C PRO A 16 7.71 -12.67 -44.30
N SER A 17 7.86 -13.31 -45.45
CA SER A 17 8.16 -14.74 -45.58
C SER A 17 9.58 -15.11 -45.16
N GLU A 18 10.50 -14.21 -45.46
CA GLU A 18 11.93 -14.24 -45.17
C GLU A 18 12.32 -12.77 -44.99
N VAL A 19 13.12 -12.48 -43.96
CA VAL A 19 13.70 -11.13 -43.77
C VAL A 19 15.12 -11.22 -44.28
N ALA A 20 15.45 -10.48 -45.35
CA ALA A 20 16.83 -10.34 -45.78
C ALA A 20 17.60 -9.56 -44.70
N ALA A 21 18.89 -9.86 -44.52
CA ALA A 21 19.75 -9.14 -43.58
C ALA A 21 20.15 -7.75 -44.13
N SER A 22 19.17 -6.91 -44.45
CA SER A 22 19.35 -5.51 -44.81
C SER A 22 18.51 -4.62 -43.89
N VAL A 23 19.03 -3.43 -43.56
CA VAL A 23 18.36 -2.47 -42.67
C VAL A 23 16.94 -2.17 -43.15
N ALA A 24 16.75 -1.90 -44.45
CA ALA A 24 15.43 -1.64 -45.02
C ALA A 24 14.46 -2.82 -44.91
N SER A 25 14.94 -4.06 -45.05
CA SER A 25 14.09 -5.25 -44.89
C SER A 25 13.74 -5.51 -43.43
N ILE A 26 14.64 -5.18 -42.49
CA ILE A 26 14.40 -5.30 -41.06
C ILE A 26 13.39 -4.23 -40.61
N GLU A 27 13.54 -2.98 -41.06
CA GLU A 27 12.59 -1.91 -40.76
C GLU A 27 11.20 -2.20 -41.34
N ALA A 28 11.10 -2.62 -42.61
CA ALA A 28 9.82 -3.02 -43.19
C ALA A 28 9.17 -4.20 -42.43
N ALA A 29 9.97 -5.14 -41.92
CA ALA A 29 9.48 -6.24 -41.09
C ALA A 29 9.01 -5.75 -39.71
N LYS A 30 9.70 -4.79 -39.09
CA LYS A 30 9.27 -4.15 -37.83
C LYS A 30 7.93 -3.42 -38.02
N THR A 31 7.78 -2.64 -39.08
CA THR A 31 6.52 -1.95 -39.40
C THR A 31 5.37 -2.94 -39.58
N ALA A 32 5.57 -3.98 -40.41
CA ALA A 32 4.56 -5.01 -40.64
C ALA A 32 4.22 -5.80 -39.37
N PHE A 33 5.19 -6.02 -38.49
CA PHE A 33 4.96 -6.65 -37.18
C PHE A 33 4.11 -5.76 -36.27
N HIS A 34 4.43 -4.46 -36.17
CA HIS A 34 3.65 -3.50 -35.38
C HIS A 34 2.18 -3.41 -35.83
N GLU A 35 1.92 -3.48 -37.13
CA GLU A 35 0.55 -3.46 -37.68
C GLU A 35 -0.32 -4.64 -37.22
N VAL A 36 0.30 -5.81 -36.98
CA VAL A 36 -0.42 -7.03 -36.57
C VAL A 36 -0.32 -7.34 -35.07
N GLU A 37 0.65 -6.74 -34.37
CA GLU A 37 0.92 -6.98 -32.94
C GLU A 37 -0.33 -6.78 -32.08
N GLY A 38 -1.08 -5.71 -32.32
CA GLY A 38 -2.33 -5.41 -31.61
C GLY A 38 -3.43 -6.48 -31.79
N GLN A 39 -3.30 -7.38 -32.77
CA GLN A 39 -4.25 -8.47 -33.02
C GLN A 39 -3.87 -9.78 -32.29
N PHE A 40 -2.64 -9.89 -31.77
CA PHE A 40 -2.17 -11.12 -31.13
C PHE A 40 -2.95 -11.46 -29.86
N ALA A 41 -3.29 -10.47 -29.03
CA ALA A 41 -4.08 -10.70 -27.82
C ALA A 41 -5.47 -11.30 -28.13
N LYS A 42 -6.17 -10.74 -29.12
CA LYS A 42 -7.48 -11.23 -29.57
C LYS A 42 -7.40 -12.64 -30.15
N SER A 43 -6.37 -12.91 -30.96
CA SER A 43 -6.16 -14.22 -31.58
C SER A 43 -5.82 -15.29 -30.54
N ARG A 44 -4.96 -14.94 -29.57
CA ARG A 44 -4.64 -15.78 -28.40
C ARG A 44 -5.90 -16.11 -27.59
N ALA A 45 -6.70 -15.10 -27.24
CA ALA A 45 -7.95 -15.30 -26.50
C ALA A 45 -8.91 -16.27 -27.23
N ARG A 46 -9.09 -16.08 -28.55
CA ARG A 46 -9.90 -16.97 -29.39
C ARG A 46 -9.38 -18.41 -29.40
N TYR A 47 -8.07 -18.58 -29.46
CA TYR A 47 -7.46 -19.91 -29.43
C TYR A 47 -7.61 -20.59 -28.06
N LEU A 48 -7.41 -19.85 -26.97
CA LEU A 48 -7.59 -20.38 -25.61
C LEU A 48 -9.03 -20.84 -25.34
N GLU A 49 -10.04 -20.07 -25.78
CA GLU A 49 -11.45 -20.48 -25.65
C GLU A 49 -11.73 -21.76 -26.46
N LYS A 50 -11.10 -21.91 -27.64
CA LYS A 50 -11.25 -23.11 -28.48
C LYS A 50 -10.74 -24.38 -27.79
N ILE A 51 -9.59 -24.31 -27.10
CA ILE A 51 -8.96 -25.47 -26.44
C ILE A 51 -9.38 -25.64 -24.97
N LEU A 52 -10.23 -24.75 -24.45
CA LEU A 52 -10.64 -24.74 -23.04
C LEU A 52 -11.21 -26.09 -22.59
N PRO A 53 -12.14 -26.74 -23.33
CA PRO A 53 -12.70 -28.02 -22.91
C PRO A 53 -11.64 -29.12 -22.78
N GLU A 54 -10.74 -29.24 -23.77
CA GLU A 54 -9.67 -30.23 -23.78
C GLU A 54 -8.64 -29.96 -22.67
N ALA A 55 -8.25 -28.70 -22.48
CA ALA A 55 -7.33 -28.30 -21.42
C ALA A 55 -7.90 -28.63 -20.03
N TYR A 56 -9.18 -28.33 -19.79
CA TYR A 56 -9.83 -28.62 -18.51
C TYR A 56 -10.00 -30.11 -18.29
N ALA A 57 -10.30 -30.87 -19.34
CA ALA A 57 -10.35 -32.32 -19.27
C ALA A 57 -8.98 -32.92 -18.92
N VAL A 58 -7.88 -32.38 -19.47
CA VAL A 58 -6.50 -32.78 -19.13
C VAL A 58 -6.21 -32.51 -17.66
N VAL A 59 -6.52 -31.32 -17.14
CA VAL A 59 -6.30 -30.97 -15.72
C VAL A 59 -7.11 -31.88 -14.80
N LYS A 60 -8.41 -32.06 -15.07
CA LYS A 60 -9.29 -32.95 -14.30
C LYS A 60 -8.81 -34.40 -14.33
N ASN A 61 -8.33 -34.88 -15.48
CA ASN A 61 -7.76 -36.22 -15.61
C ASN A 61 -6.42 -36.36 -14.88
N GLY A 62 -5.56 -35.33 -14.93
CA GLY A 62 -4.32 -35.26 -14.15
C GLY A 62 -4.57 -35.37 -12.65
N ALA A 63 -5.50 -34.56 -12.13
CA ALA A 63 -5.92 -34.63 -10.73
C ALA A 63 -6.42 -36.04 -10.37
N ARG A 64 -7.24 -36.67 -11.22
CA ARG A 64 -7.70 -38.05 -11.03
C ARG A 64 -6.55 -39.07 -11.01
N ARG A 65 -5.53 -38.93 -11.86
CA ARG A 65 -4.38 -39.85 -11.91
C ARG A 65 -3.42 -39.68 -10.73
N LEU A 66 -3.43 -38.51 -10.09
CA LEU A 66 -2.67 -38.27 -8.86
C LEU A 66 -3.36 -38.88 -7.63
N CYS A 67 -4.66 -39.22 -7.69
CA CYS A 67 -5.36 -39.84 -6.57
C CYS A 67 -4.62 -41.07 -6.02
N GLY A 68 -4.40 -41.07 -4.71
CA GLY A 68 -3.68 -42.12 -4.00
C GLY A 68 -2.18 -41.87 -3.83
N ARG A 69 -1.59 -40.90 -4.54
CA ARG A 69 -0.19 -40.51 -4.36
C ARG A 69 -0.02 -39.59 -3.16
N GLU A 70 1.18 -39.58 -2.59
CA GLU A 70 1.59 -38.64 -1.56
C GLU A 70 2.36 -37.48 -2.19
N VAL A 71 2.03 -36.27 -1.75
CA VAL A 71 2.67 -35.02 -2.16
C VAL A 71 3.21 -34.36 -0.89
N LEU A 72 4.48 -33.94 -0.92
CA LEU A 72 5.06 -33.18 0.18
C LEU A 72 4.55 -31.74 0.12
N VAL A 73 3.91 -31.26 1.19
CA VAL A 73 3.39 -29.89 1.32
C VAL A 73 3.81 -29.32 2.67
N ASN A 74 4.58 -28.24 2.66
CA ASN A 74 5.24 -27.63 3.81
C ASN A 74 5.97 -28.66 4.70
N GLY A 75 6.66 -29.62 4.07
CA GLY A 75 7.37 -30.69 4.77
C GLY A 75 6.51 -31.85 5.29
N HIS A 76 5.20 -31.83 5.07
CA HIS A 76 4.28 -32.90 5.50
C HIS A 76 3.75 -33.70 4.31
N PRO A 77 3.73 -35.05 4.37
CA PRO A 77 3.15 -35.87 3.32
C PRO A 77 1.62 -35.73 3.35
N LEU A 78 1.04 -35.28 2.25
CA LEU A 78 -0.39 -35.15 2.06
C LEU A 78 -0.85 -36.02 0.90
N LYS A 79 -1.84 -36.88 1.17
CA LYS A 79 -2.39 -37.77 0.15
C LYS A 79 -3.32 -37.00 -0.79
N TRP A 80 -3.04 -37.04 -2.09
CA TRP A 80 -3.92 -36.46 -3.09
C TRP A 80 -5.18 -37.32 -3.24
N GLN A 81 -6.35 -36.74 -2.98
CA GLN A 81 -7.66 -37.40 -3.11
C GLN A 81 -8.71 -36.48 -3.74
N MET A 82 -8.31 -35.67 -4.70
CA MET A 82 -9.14 -34.62 -5.27
C MET A 82 -9.34 -34.81 -6.76
N VAL A 83 -10.59 -34.68 -7.20
CA VAL A 83 -11.00 -34.65 -8.61
C VAL A 83 -12.01 -33.54 -8.77
N HIS A 84 -11.92 -32.77 -9.85
CA HIS A 84 -12.81 -31.63 -10.04
C HIS A 84 -14.29 -32.02 -10.16
N PHE A 85 -15.16 -31.39 -9.37
CA PHE A 85 -16.61 -31.41 -9.51
C PHE A 85 -17.07 -30.54 -10.68
N ASP A 86 -18.33 -30.69 -11.09
CA ASP A 86 -18.86 -29.94 -12.24
C ASP A 86 -19.03 -28.44 -11.92
N VAL A 87 -19.44 -28.11 -10.69
CA VAL A 87 -19.48 -26.70 -10.22
C VAL A 87 -18.10 -26.04 -10.25
N GLN A 88 -17.03 -26.82 -10.05
CA GLN A 88 -15.65 -26.33 -10.13
C GLN A 88 -15.21 -26.06 -11.57
N LEU A 89 -15.76 -26.78 -12.56
CA LEU A 89 -15.53 -26.48 -13.98
C LEU A 89 -16.21 -25.17 -14.40
N ILE A 90 -17.40 -24.88 -13.85
CA ILE A 90 -18.10 -23.60 -14.04
C ILE A 90 -17.26 -22.47 -13.42
N GLY A 91 -16.81 -22.63 -12.17
CA GLY A 91 -15.94 -21.67 -11.50
C GLY A 91 -14.63 -21.41 -12.27
N GLY A 92 -13.98 -22.46 -12.77
CA GLY A 92 -12.79 -22.33 -13.62
C GLY A 92 -13.07 -21.51 -14.88
N SER A 93 -14.19 -21.78 -15.55
CA SER A 93 -14.59 -21.06 -16.76
C SER A 93 -14.85 -19.58 -16.49
N ALA A 94 -15.46 -19.25 -15.34
CA ALA A 94 -15.66 -17.87 -14.89
C ALA A 94 -14.32 -17.14 -14.69
N LEU A 95 -13.38 -17.78 -13.98
CA LEU A 95 -12.02 -17.26 -13.81
C LEU A 95 -11.30 -17.06 -15.15
N HIS A 96 -11.41 -18.02 -16.07
CA HIS A 96 -10.86 -17.85 -17.41
C HIS A 96 -11.52 -16.70 -18.19
N ARG A 97 -12.73 -16.26 -17.87
CA ARG A 97 -13.37 -15.12 -18.55
C ARG A 97 -13.06 -13.78 -17.90
N GLY A 98 -12.19 -13.74 -16.89
CA GLY A 98 -11.87 -12.51 -16.17
C GLY A 98 -12.98 -12.09 -15.20
N MET A 99 -13.67 -13.06 -14.61
CA MET A 99 -14.72 -12.83 -13.62
C MET A 99 -14.25 -13.21 -12.22
N ILE A 100 -15.03 -12.81 -11.22
CA ILE A 100 -14.92 -13.34 -9.86
C ILE A 100 -15.83 -14.56 -9.72
N ALA A 101 -15.25 -15.71 -9.39
CA ALA A 101 -16.01 -16.91 -9.05
C ALA A 101 -16.36 -16.88 -7.55
N GLU A 102 -17.62 -16.61 -7.21
CA GLU A 102 -18.09 -16.72 -5.82
C GLU A 102 -18.42 -18.18 -5.49
N MET A 103 -17.56 -18.81 -4.71
CA MET A 103 -17.66 -20.21 -4.30
C MET A 103 -17.56 -20.31 -2.78
N GLN A 104 -18.55 -20.94 -2.14
CA GLN A 104 -18.58 -21.09 -0.68
C GLN A 104 -17.31 -21.79 -0.15
N THR A 105 -16.94 -21.48 1.09
CA THR A 105 -15.76 -22.08 1.72
C THR A 105 -15.90 -23.61 1.80
N GLY A 106 -14.88 -24.34 1.37
CA GLY A 106 -14.91 -25.80 1.26
C GLY A 106 -15.36 -26.35 -0.11
N GLU A 107 -15.76 -25.50 -1.07
CA GLU A 107 -16.03 -25.92 -2.46
C GLU A 107 -14.74 -26.17 -3.29
N GLY A 108 -13.56 -26.07 -2.68
CA GLY A 108 -12.28 -26.38 -3.34
C GLY A 108 -11.71 -25.28 -4.23
N LYS A 109 -11.80 -24.00 -3.80
CA LYS A 109 -11.29 -22.81 -4.53
C LYS A 109 -9.87 -22.98 -5.07
N THR A 110 -8.94 -23.44 -4.22
CA THR A 110 -7.54 -23.71 -4.59
C THR A 110 -7.42 -24.70 -5.77
N LEU A 111 -8.26 -25.75 -5.80
CA LEU A 111 -8.27 -26.73 -6.89
C LEU A 111 -8.92 -26.14 -8.16
N VAL A 112 -9.95 -25.31 -8.02
CA VAL A 112 -10.64 -24.66 -9.15
C VAL A 112 -9.66 -23.80 -9.96
N ALA A 113 -8.80 -23.04 -9.29
CA ALA A 113 -7.82 -22.19 -9.95
C ALA A 113 -6.86 -22.96 -10.87
N THR A 114 -6.60 -24.24 -10.63
CA THR A 114 -5.72 -25.04 -11.50
C THR A 114 -6.18 -25.11 -12.96
N LEU A 115 -7.49 -25.02 -13.20
CA LEU A 115 -8.08 -25.08 -14.54
C LEU A 115 -7.69 -23.86 -15.40
N PRO A 116 -8.05 -22.61 -15.03
CA PRO A 116 -7.65 -21.43 -15.78
C PRO A 116 -6.14 -21.17 -15.73
N VAL A 117 -5.45 -21.48 -14.61
CA VAL A 117 -4.00 -21.30 -14.52
C VAL A 117 -3.30 -22.16 -15.57
N PHE A 118 -3.61 -23.45 -15.64
CA PHE A 118 -3.01 -24.36 -16.62
C PHE A 118 -3.25 -23.86 -18.06
N LEU A 119 -4.51 -23.55 -18.40
CA LEU A 119 -4.88 -23.10 -19.75
C LEU A 119 -4.11 -21.84 -20.18
N ASN A 120 -4.04 -20.82 -19.32
CA ASN A 120 -3.37 -19.56 -19.66
C ASN A 120 -1.83 -19.68 -19.57
N ALA A 121 -1.29 -20.57 -18.74
CA ALA A 121 0.15 -20.83 -18.64
C ALA A 121 0.73 -21.44 -19.93
N LEU A 122 -0.09 -22.14 -20.74
CA LEU A 122 0.33 -22.67 -22.06
C LEU A 122 0.83 -21.59 -23.04
N THR A 123 0.56 -20.31 -22.75
CA THR A 123 1.03 -19.18 -23.55
C THR A 123 2.52 -18.86 -23.34
N GLY A 124 3.11 -19.30 -22.22
CA GLY A 124 4.48 -18.95 -21.83
C GLY A 124 4.67 -17.50 -21.33
N LEU A 125 3.60 -16.71 -21.24
CA LEU A 125 3.63 -15.31 -20.78
C LEU A 125 3.70 -15.17 -19.24
N GLY A 126 3.49 -16.27 -18.52
CA GLY A 126 3.46 -16.31 -17.06
C GLY A 126 2.08 -16.04 -16.46
N VAL A 127 1.75 -16.79 -15.41
CA VAL A 127 0.51 -16.60 -14.64
C VAL A 127 0.86 -16.36 -13.18
N HIS A 128 0.36 -15.27 -12.61
CA HIS A 128 0.51 -14.96 -11.19
C HIS A 128 -0.71 -15.46 -10.41
N VAL A 129 -0.47 -16.26 -9.38
CA VAL A 129 -1.48 -16.70 -8.43
C VAL A 129 -1.23 -16.00 -7.10
N VAL A 130 -2.16 -15.14 -6.71
CA VAL A 130 -1.98 -14.24 -5.57
C VAL A 130 -2.77 -14.74 -4.38
N THR A 131 -2.11 -14.84 -3.22
CA THR A 131 -2.73 -15.22 -1.94
C THR A 131 -2.60 -14.10 -0.90
N VAL A 132 -3.34 -14.23 0.21
CA VAL A 132 -3.35 -13.25 1.32
C VAL A 132 -2.07 -13.28 2.14
N ASN A 133 -1.37 -14.42 2.18
CA ASN A 133 -0.12 -14.56 2.94
C ASN A 133 0.81 -15.60 2.32
N GLU A 134 2.07 -15.52 2.73
CA GLU A 134 3.17 -16.34 2.24
C GLU A 134 3.01 -17.82 2.57
N TYR A 135 2.47 -18.16 3.75
CA TYR A 135 2.18 -19.55 4.12
C TYR A 135 1.23 -20.21 3.10
N LEU A 136 0.16 -19.52 2.71
CA LEU A 136 -0.78 -20.00 1.69
C LEU A 136 -0.14 -20.07 0.31
N ALA A 137 0.68 -19.07 -0.06
CA ALA A 137 1.39 -19.07 -1.34
C ALA A 137 2.29 -20.31 -1.45
N LYS A 138 3.12 -20.56 -0.43
CA LYS A 138 4.02 -21.71 -0.36
C LYS A 138 3.25 -23.03 -0.38
N ARG A 139 2.27 -23.18 0.52
CA ARG A 139 1.40 -24.37 0.60
C ARG A 139 0.77 -24.70 -0.75
N ASP A 140 0.16 -23.72 -1.41
CA ASP A 140 -0.59 -23.95 -2.64
C ASP A 140 0.34 -24.14 -3.84
N SER A 141 1.49 -23.47 -3.86
CA SER A 141 2.54 -23.67 -4.88
C SER A 141 3.11 -25.10 -4.84
N GLU A 142 3.23 -25.71 -3.67
CA GLU A 142 3.68 -27.09 -3.53
C GLU A 142 2.56 -28.08 -3.80
N TRP A 143 1.38 -27.82 -3.22
CA TRP A 143 0.24 -28.72 -3.30
C TRP A 143 -0.35 -28.78 -4.71
N MET A 144 -0.77 -27.65 -5.28
CA MET A 144 -1.25 -27.60 -6.66
C MET A 144 -0.10 -27.71 -7.66
N GLY A 145 1.12 -27.30 -7.27
CA GLY A 145 2.30 -27.48 -8.10
C GLY A 145 2.62 -28.93 -8.43
N ALA A 146 2.26 -29.88 -7.57
CA ALA A 146 2.36 -31.30 -7.91
C ALA A 146 1.53 -31.66 -9.15
N LEU A 147 0.34 -31.07 -9.30
CA LEU A 147 -0.49 -31.25 -10.50
C LEU A 147 0.12 -30.55 -11.71
N PHE A 148 0.56 -29.30 -11.58
CA PHE A 148 1.16 -28.57 -12.69
C PHE A 148 2.46 -29.23 -13.20
N ARG A 149 3.35 -29.64 -12.31
CA ARG A 149 4.58 -30.36 -12.65
C ARG A 149 4.28 -31.72 -13.28
N PHE A 150 3.27 -32.43 -12.80
CA PHE A 150 2.80 -33.68 -13.43
C PHE A 150 2.32 -33.45 -14.87
N LEU A 151 1.74 -32.28 -15.16
CA LEU A 151 1.30 -31.88 -16.49
C LEU A 151 2.39 -31.18 -17.32
N GLY A 152 3.61 -31.05 -16.78
CA GLY A 152 4.79 -30.54 -17.49
C GLY A 152 5.03 -29.03 -17.40
N LEU A 153 4.34 -28.31 -16.49
CA LEU A 153 4.57 -26.89 -16.24
C LEU A 153 5.53 -26.65 -15.07
N THR A 154 6.24 -25.53 -15.13
CA THR A 154 7.12 -25.03 -14.06
C THR A 154 6.35 -24.13 -13.10
N VAL A 155 6.73 -24.18 -11.81
CA VAL A 155 6.05 -23.43 -10.73
C VAL A 155 7.10 -22.78 -9.84
N GLY A 156 7.04 -21.46 -9.71
CA GLY A 156 7.80 -20.66 -8.76
C GLY A 156 6.91 -20.15 -7.62
N CYS A 157 7.54 -19.79 -6.49
CA CYS A 157 6.89 -19.12 -5.37
C CYS A 157 7.79 -17.97 -4.93
N ILE A 158 7.21 -16.79 -4.74
CA ILE A 158 7.90 -15.61 -4.21
C ILE A 158 7.74 -15.62 -2.68
N GLU A 159 8.88 -15.59 -1.99
CA GLU A 159 9.03 -15.51 -0.54
C GLU A 159 9.80 -14.21 -0.20
N ASN A 160 9.58 -13.65 0.98
CA ASN A 160 10.12 -12.33 1.36
C ASN A 160 11.66 -12.31 1.32
N ASP A 161 12.29 -13.35 1.88
CA ASP A 161 13.74 -13.45 2.04
C ASP A 161 14.51 -13.81 0.75
N MET A 162 13.83 -13.88 -0.39
CA MET A 162 14.47 -14.23 -1.67
C MET A 162 15.31 -13.10 -2.24
N SER A 163 16.51 -13.45 -2.69
CA SER A 163 17.39 -12.55 -3.44
C SER A 163 16.83 -12.24 -4.84
N PRO A 164 17.20 -11.10 -5.47
CA PRO A 164 16.73 -10.76 -6.81
C PRO A 164 16.96 -11.85 -7.88
N PRO A 165 18.11 -12.56 -7.92
CA PRO A 165 18.31 -13.67 -8.85
C PRO A 165 17.32 -14.83 -8.64
N GLU A 166 17.03 -15.19 -7.40
CA GLU A 166 16.05 -16.25 -7.08
C GLU A 166 14.64 -15.85 -7.48
N ARG A 167 14.25 -14.59 -7.21
CA ARG A 167 12.98 -14.02 -7.67
C ARG A 167 12.85 -14.09 -9.19
N ARG A 168 13.91 -13.76 -9.93
CA ARG A 168 13.90 -13.85 -11.40
C ARG A 168 13.68 -15.28 -11.90
N VAL A 169 14.27 -16.28 -11.24
CA VAL A 169 14.02 -17.69 -11.55
C VAL A 169 12.55 -18.06 -11.27
N ALA A 170 12.00 -17.59 -10.15
CA ALA A 170 10.60 -17.82 -9.81
C ALA A 170 9.64 -17.16 -10.82
N TYR A 171 9.84 -15.89 -11.16
CA TYR A 171 9.06 -15.19 -12.20
C TYR A 171 9.24 -15.80 -13.59
N GLY A 172 10.39 -16.42 -13.87
CA GLY A 172 10.66 -17.15 -15.11
C GLY A 172 9.87 -18.46 -15.27
N SER A 173 9.24 -18.97 -14.21
CA SER A 173 8.38 -20.17 -14.26
C SER A 173 7.05 -19.90 -14.96
N ASP A 174 6.42 -20.90 -15.56
CA ASP A 174 5.11 -20.76 -16.23
C ASP A 174 4.03 -20.20 -15.29
N ILE A 175 4.14 -20.54 -13.99
CA ILE A 175 3.23 -20.14 -12.92
C ILE A 175 4.05 -19.62 -11.74
N THR A 176 3.65 -18.49 -11.17
CA THR A 176 4.29 -17.88 -10.00
C THR A 176 3.27 -17.63 -8.91
N TYR A 177 3.49 -18.23 -7.74
CA TYR A 177 2.71 -17.95 -6.53
C TYR A 177 3.37 -16.83 -5.72
N GLY A 178 2.57 -16.04 -5.01
CA GLY A 178 3.09 -14.99 -4.13
C GLY A 178 1.97 -14.20 -3.46
N THR A 179 2.34 -13.23 -2.63
CA THR A 179 1.38 -12.30 -2.01
C THR A 179 1.23 -11.04 -2.85
N ASN A 180 0.11 -10.34 -2.67
CA ASN A 180 -0.12 -9.05 -3.34
C ASN A 180 1.00 -8.03 -3.04
N SER A 181 1.51 -8.03 -1.82
CA SER A 181 2.54 -7.13 -1.33
C SER A 181 3.87 -7.43 -1.99
N GLU A 182 4.29 -8.70 -2.06
CA GLU A 182 5.53 -9.09 -2.74
C GLU A 182 5.52 -8.74 -4.22
N PHE A 183 4.43 -9.07 -4.92
CA PHE A 183 4.27 -8.73 -6.34
C PHE A 183 4.30 -7.21 -6.58
N GLY A 184 3.61 -6.44 -5.74
CA GLY A 184 3.59 -4.99 -5.84
C GLY A 184 4.92 -4.33 -5.47
N PHE A 185 5.65 -4.84 -4.47
CA PHE A 185 6.97 -4.33 -4.11
C PHE A 185 8.03 -4.68 -5.14
N ASP A 186 7.99 -5.87 -5.73
CA ASP A 186 8.86 -6.22 -6.87
C ASP A 186 8.62 -5.27 -8.05
N TYR A 187 7.36 -4.95 -8.36
CA TYR A 187 7.04 -3.94 -9.36
C TYR A 187 7.62 -2.56 -9.01
N LEU A 188 7.49 -2.11 -7.76
CA LEU A 188 8.05 -0.84 -7.32
C LEU A 188 9.58 -0.83 -7.35
N ARG A 189 10.25 -1.94 -7.01
CA ARG A 189 11.72 -2.08 -7.11
C ARG A 189 12.18 -2.04 -8.57
N ASP A 190 11.51 -2.79 -9.44
CA ASP A 190 11.84 -2.88 -10.87
C ASP A 190 11.70 -1.53 -11.58
N ASN A 191 10.77 -0.67 -11.14
CA ASN A 191 10.50 0.62 -11.77
C ASN A 191 11.07 1.83 -11.02
N GLY A 192 11.28 1.75 -9.71
CA GLY A 192 11.70 2.88 -8.88
C GLY A 192 13.15 2.81 -8.38
N MET A 193 13.83 1.67 -8.57
CA MET A 193 15.16 1.44 -7.97
C MET A 193 16.14 0.73 -8.90
N ALA A 194 15.68 -0.14 -9.80
CA ALA A 194 16.57 -0.88 -10.71
C ALA A 194 17.35 0.09 -11.62
N THR A 195 18.67 -0.02 -11.61
CA THR A 195 19.60 0.78 -12.42
C THR A 195 19.97 0.09 -13.73
N THR A 196 19.79 -1.23 -13.79
CA THR A 196 20.02 -2.03 -15.00
C THR A 196 18.87 -3.00 -15.25
N LYS A 197 18.68 -3.41 -16.51
CA LYS A 197 17.70 -4.44 -16.88
C LYS A 197 17.92 -5.77 -16.14
N ASN A 198 19.18 -6.09 -15.81
CA ASN A 198 19.53 -7.32 -15.10
C ASN A 198 19.20 -7.28 -13.60
N GLU A 199 18.82 -6.12 -13.06
CA GLU A 199 18.32 -6.01 -11.69
C GLU A 199 16.81 -6.26 -11.63
N GLN A 200 16.08 -6.04 -12.73
CA GLN A 200 14.64 -6.32 -12.79
C GLN A 200 14.36 -7.82 -12.60
N VAL A 201 13.30 -8.13 -11.86
CA VAL A 201 12.94 -9.51 -11.51
C VAL A 201 11.66 -9.98 -12.22
N GLN A 202 10.72 -9.07 -12.50
CA GLN A 202 9.48 -9.36 -13.21
C GLN A 202 9.69 -9.36 -14.73
N ARG A 203 8.73 -9.93 -15.47
CA ARG A 203 8.77 -10.04 -16.94
C ARG A 203 7.54 -9.50 -17.68
N GLY A 204 6.48 -9.11 -16.96
CA GLY A 204 5.22 -8.61 -17.52
C GLY A 204 3.99 -9.00 -16.68
N HIS A 205 2.84 -8.40 -16.98
CA HIS A 205 1.58 -8.57 -16.25
C HIS A 205 0.50 -9.18 -17.16
N TYR A 206 0.56 -10.49 -17.42
CA TYR A 206 -0.39 -11.16 -18.32
C TYR A 206 -1.70 -11.54 -17.61
N LEU A 207 -1.64 -12.50 -16.68
CA LEU A 207 -2.80 -12.96 -15.92
C LEU A 207 -2.49 -12.98 -14.43
N ALA A 208 -3.35 -12.35 -13.64
CA ALA A 208 -3.42 -12.55 -12.19
C ALA A 208 -4.73 -13.28 -11.81
N ILE A 209 -4.61 -14.36 -11.03
CA ILE A 209 -5.73 -14.98 -10.34
C ILE A 209 -5.57 -14.74 -8.84
N ILE A 210 -6.50 -13.99 -8.27
CA ILE A 210 -6.47 -13.59 -6.86
C ILE A 210 -7.35 -14.52 -6.04
N ASP A 211 -6.74 -15.29 -5.13
CA ASP A 211 -7.47 -16.01 -4.09
C ASP A 211 -7.90 -15.03 -2.99
N GLU A 212 -9.11 -15.21 -2.45
CA GLU A 212 -9.71 -14.32 -1.46
C GLU A 212 -9.72 -12.85 -1.95
N VAL A 213 -10.16 -12.66 -3.20
CA VAL A 213 -10.14 -11.39 -3.94
C VAL A 213 -10.77 -10.22 -3.19
N ASP A 214 -11.79 -10.50 -2.37
CA ASP A 214 -12.45 -9.50 -1.55
C ASP A 214 -11.58 -8.94 -0.44
N SER A 215 -10.63 -9.71 0.09
CA SER A 215 -9.72 -9.14 1.09
C SER A 215 -8.53 -8.45 0.47
N ILE A 216 -8.03 -8.93 -0.65
CA ILE A 216 -6.92 -8.26 -1.33
C ILE A 216 -7.38 -6.95 -1.98
N LEU A 217 -8.49 -6.97 -2.73
CA LEU A 217 -8.93 -5.82 -3.51
C LEU A 217 -9.86 -4.84 -2.77
N ILE A 218 -10.39 -5.20 -1.59
CA ILE A 218 -11.26 -4.32 -0.78
C ILE A 218 -10.66 -4.02 0.60
N ASP A 219 -10.27 -5.05 1.37
CA ASP A 219 -9.77 -4.84 2.73
C ASP A 219 -8.36 -4.24 2.76
N GLU A 220 -7.42 -4.84 2.03
CA GLU A 220 -6.02 -4.43 1.99
C GLU A 220 -5.79 -3.22 1.08
N ALA A 221 -6.67 -3.02 0.10
CA ALA A 221 -6.65 -1.90 -0.84
C ALA A 221 -6.92 -0.52 -0.20
N ARG A 222 -6.96 -0.44 1.14
CA ARG A 222 -7.11 0.82 1.90
C ARG A 222 -5.81 1.62 1.97
N THR A 223 -4.66 0.95 1.93
CA THR A 223 -3.34 1.60 2.02
C THR A 223 -2.51 1.29 0.78
N PRO A 224 -1.89 2.29 0.14
CA PRO A 224 -0.97 2.04 -0.97
C PRO A 224 0.30 1.30 -0.50
N LEU A 225 0.96 0.64 -1.43
CA LEU A 225 2.31 0.11 -1.25
C LEU A 225 3.30 1.25 -1.46
N LEU A 226 4.23 1.41 -0.52
CA LEU A 226 5.14 2.54 -0.43
C LEU A 226 6.56 2.01 -0.17
N ILE A 227 7.51 2.40 -1.02
CA ILE A 227 8.95 2.28 -0.73
C ILE A 227 9.40 3.64 -0.23
N THR A 228 9.93 3.68 0.98
CA THR A 228 10.52 4.90 1.55
C THR A 228 12.01 4.68 1.83
N GLY A 229 12.80 5.74 1.72
CA GLY A 229 14.23 5.71 2.02
C GLY A 229 14.67 6.92 2.82
N ALA A 230 15.87 6.87 3.38
CA ALA A 230 16.38 7.93 4.24
C ALA A 230 16.51 9.25 3.46
N SER A 231 15.79 10.26 3.93
CA SER A 231 15.90 11.66 3.51
C SER A 231 17.28 12.19 3.90
N PRO A 232 17.88 13.05 3.07
CA PRO A 232 19.10 13.77 3.44
C PRO A 232 18.89 14.80 4.57
N GLN A 233 17.64 15.12 4.94
CA GLN A 233 17.31 16.06 6.02
C GLN A 233 17.71 15.53 7.42
N SER A 234 18.06 16.46 8.32
CA SER A 234 18.60 16.15 9.65
C SER A 234 17.50 15.92 10.68
N SER A 235 17.58 14.85 11.47
CA SER A 235 16.66 14.51 12.57
C SER A 235 16.79 15.41 13.82
N ARG A 236 17.77 16.32 13.82
CA ARG A 236 18.14 17.18 14.95
C ARG A 236 17.00 18.06 15.53
N PRO A 237 15.99 18.52 14.76
CA PRO A 237 14.91 19.34 15.32
C PRO A 237 14.07 18.64 16.40
N PHE A 238 13.77 17.34 16.25
CA PHE A 238 12.96 16.59 17.22
C PHE A 238 13.66 16.43 18.58
N GLU A 239 14.98 16.28 18.58
CA GLU A 239 15.79 16.22 19.81
C GLU A 239 15.72 17.51 20.62
N ILE A 240 15.71 18.66 19.93
CA ILE A 240 15.68 19.99 20.54
C ILE A 240 14.32 20.25 21.20
N TYR A 241 13.22 19.92 20.52
CA TYR A 241 11.86 20.25 20.97
C TYR A 241 11.19 19.20 21.86
N LYS A 242 11.75 17.98 21.96
CA LYS A 242 11.22 16.92 22.84
C LYS A 242 10.98 17.41 24.27
N GLN A 243 12.02 17.91 24.93
CA GLN A 243 11.96 18.30 26.34
C GLN A 243 10.97 19.45 26.61
N PRO A 244 10.98 20.55 25.82
CA PRO A 244 9.96 21.59 25.93
C PRO A 244 8.51 21.08 25.75
N VAL A 245 8.26 20.22 24.76
CA VAL A 245 6.92 19.68 24.50
C VAL A 245 6.47 18.71 25.60
N GLU A 246 7.37 17.89 26.13
CA GLU A 246 7.08 17.01 27.26
C GLU A 246 6.63 17.81 28.50
N GLN A 247 7.32 18.93 28.80
CA GLN A 247 6.92 19.83 29.88
C GLN A 247 5.56 20.48 29.62
N LEU A 248 5.28 20.89 28.38
CA LEU A 248 4.00 21.44 27.95
C LEU A 248 2.85 20.43 28.18
N VAL A 249 3.04 19.17 27.78
CA VAL A 249 2.06 18.07 27.98
C VAL A 249 1.82 17.80 29.46
N LYS A 250 2.88 17.85 30.29
CA LYS A 250 2.76 17.71 31.74
C LYS A 250 1.91 18.83 32.35
N ARG A 251 2.15 20.09 31.97
CA ARG A 251 1.37 21.25 32.43
C ARG A 251 -0.09 21.19 31.99
N GLN A 252 -0.35 20.74 30.76
CA GLN A 252 -1.71 20.49 30.29
C GLN A 252 -2.40 19.41 31.12
N THR A 253 -1.71 18.30 31.42
CA THR A 253 -2.26 17.20 32.21
C THR A 253 -2.62 17.65 33.64
N GLU A 254 -1.77 18.45 34.27
CA GLU A 254 -2.05 19.06 35.58
C GLU A 254 -3.31 19.94 35.51
N LEU A 255 -3.44 20.78 34.48
CA LEU A 255 -4.61 21.61 34.25
C LEU A 255 -5.88 20.78 34.02
N CYS A 256 -5.82 19.74 33.19
CA CYS A 256 -6.95 18.85 32.92
C CYS A 256 -7.40 18.09 34.17
N ASN A 257 -6.48 17.68 35.04
CA ASN A 257 -6.83 17.05 36.32
C ASN A 257 -7.53 18.03 37.28
N GLN A 258 -7.14 19.31 37.28
CA GLN A 258 -7.85 20.35 38.03
C GLN A 258 -9.26 20.59 37.48
N ILE A 259 -9.41 20.64 36.16
CA ILE A 259 -10.72 20.75 35.49
C ILE A 259 -11.59 19.54 35.84
N ALA A 260 -11.05 18.32 35.83
CA ALA A 260 -11.80 17.11 36.20
C ALA A 260 -12.27 17.11 37.66
N ALA A 261 -11.45 17.62 38.59
CA ALA A 261 -11.85 17.82 39.98
C ALA A 261 -12.98 18.86 40.10
N GLU A 262 -12.91 19.93 39.32
CA GLU A 262 -13.96 20.96 39.26
C GLU A 262 -15.27 20.42 38.70
N VAL A 263 -15.23 19.58 37.66
CA VAL A 263 -16.41 18.88 37.11
C VAL A 263 -17.11 18.09 38.21
N LYS A 264 -16.38 17.30 39.02
CA LYS A 264 -16.97 16.55 40.14
C LYS A 264 -17.64 17.48 41.15
N ARG A 265 -17.00 18.60 41.47
CA ARG A 265 -17.52 19.59 42.42
C ARG A 265 -18.82 20.23 41.91
N LEU A 266 -18.88 20.59 40.63
CA LEU A 266 -20.05 21.21 40.00
C LEU A 266 -21.21 20.21 39.87
N LEU A 267 -20.94 18.98 39.46
CA LEU A 267 -21.94 17.90 39.44
C LEU A 267 -22.51 17.63 40.83
N ALA A 268 -21.68 17.58 41.87
CA ALA A 268 -22.14 17.40 43.25
C ALA A 268 -23.00 18.57 43.77
N LYS A 269 -22.81 19.78 43.23
CA LYS A 269 -23.62 20.97 43.53
C LYS A 269 -24.89 21.08 42.68
N GLY A 270 -25.08 20.22 41.69
CA GLY A 270 -26.21 20.27 40.75
C GLY A 270 -26.09 21.34 39.66
N ASP A 271 -24.94 21.99 39.51
CA ASP A 271 -24.71 22.99 38.45
C ASP A 271 -24.29 22.31 37.14
N THR A 272 -25.29 21.78 36.43
CA THR A 272 -25.09 21.03 35.19
C THR A 272 -24.58 21.89 34.04
N ALA A 273 -24.95 23.18 33.99
CA ALA A 273 -24.51 24.08 32.91
C ALA A 273 -23.01 24.34 32.98
N ALA A 274 -22.48 24.69 34.15
CA ALA A 274 -21.04 24.90 34.34
C ALA A 274 -20.26 23.59 34.24
N ALA A 275 -20.81 22.48 34.77
CA ALA A 275 -20.19 21.16 34.65
C ALA A 275 -20.05 20.72 33.18
N GLY A 276 -21.07 20.97 32.35
CA GLY A 276 -21.05 20.67 30.92
C GLY A 276 -19.96 21.43 30.17
N LEU A 277 -19.77 22.73 30.46
CA LEU A 277 -18.70 23.54 29.86
C LEU A 277 -17.31 23.06 30.27
N MET A 278 -17.10 22.73 31.55
CA MET A 278 -15.83 22.18 32.05
C MET A 278 -15.55 20.79 31.48
N LEU A 279 -16.58 19.95 31.31
CA LEU A 279 -16.49 18.66 30.61
C LEU A 279 -16.09 18.84 29.15
N PHE A 280 -16.67 19.82 28.45
CA PHE A 280 -16.32 20.14 27.08
C PHE A 280 -14.88 20.64 26.95
N LYS A 281 -14.43 21.52 27.87
CA LYS A 281 -13.05 21.97 27.93
C LYS A 281 -12.08 20.83 28.24
N LEU A 282 -12.44 19.92 29.15
CA LEU A 282 -11.65 18.73 29.46
C LEU A 282 -11.50 17.81 28.24
N ARG A 283 -12.58 17.62 27.47
CA ARG A 283 -12.56 16.89 26.19
C ARG A 283 -11.60 17.51 25.18
N LEU A 284 -11.64 18.84 25.02
CA LEU A 284 -10.75 19.56 24.11
C LEU A 284 -9.29 19.51 24.56
N GLY A 285 -9.04 19.51 25.87
CA GLY A 285 -7.68 19.56 26.41
C GLY A 285 -6.98 18.20 26.48
N GLN A 286 -7.69 17.15 26.91
CA GLN A 286 -7.14 15.80 27.07
C GLN A 286 -8.27 14.75 27.03
N PRO A 287 -8.73 14.34 25.84
CA PRO A 287 -9.90 13.47 25.69
C PRO A 287 -9.68 12.06 26.25
N ARG A 288 -8.42 11.61 26.34
CA ARG A 288 -8.04 10.33 26.97
C ARG A 288 -7.74 10.42 28.46
N ASN A 289 -8.07 11.54 29.13
CA ASN A 289 -7.86 11.65 30.57
C ASN A 289 -8.66 10.57 31.32
N ARG A 290 -8.02 9.85 32.25
CA ARG A 290 -8.65 8.73 33.00
C ARG A 290 -9.92 9.13 33.73
N GLN A 291 -10.00 10.35 34.27
CA GLN A 291 -11.20 10.83 34.95
C GLN A 291 -12.30 11.17 33.95
N PHE A 292 -11.93 11.75 32.80
CA PHE A 292 -12.87 12.00 31.71
C PHE A 292 -13.48 10.70 31.19
N MET A 293 -12.67 9.69 30.90
CA MET A 293 -13.15 8.38 30.45
C MET A 293 -14.13 7.75 31.45
N ARG A 294 -13.86 7.87 32.75
CA ARG A 294 -14.78 7.41 33.80
C ARG A 294 -16.09 8.20 33.84
N PHE A 295 -16.07 9.51 33.56
CA PHE A 295 -17.31 10.27 33.40
C PHE A 295 -18.12 9.79 32.20
N MET A 296 -17.45 9.33 31.13
CA MET A 296 -18.11 8.84 29.92
C MET A 296 -18.75 7.45 30.10
N GLU A 297 -18.46 6.72 31.19
CA GLU A 297 -19.19 5.49 31.53
C GLU A 297 -20.65 5.82 31.93
N ASP A 298 -20.88 6.99 32.56
CA ASP A 298 -22.19 7.47 32.99
C ASP A 298 -23.03 8.02 31.81
N PRO A 299 -24.21 7.44 31.51
CA PRO A 299 -25.09 7.91 30.44
C PRO A 299 -25.57 9.37 30.58
N ASP A 300 -25.81 9.85 31.80
CA ASP A 300 -26.35 11.19 32.04
C ASP A 300 -25.28 12.26 31.82
N ILE A 301 -24.03 11.97 32.21
CA ILE A 301 -22.90 12.85 31.97
C ILE A 301 -22.56 12.92 30.47
N ARG A 302 -22.69 11.80 29.74
CA ARG A 302 -22.56 11.79 28.27
C ARG A 302 -23.58 12.70 27.60
N ARG A 303 -24.86 12.57 27.97
CA ARG A 303 -25.94 13.44 27.45
C ARG A 303 -25.69 14.91 27.74
N LEU A 304 -25.18 15.23 28.94
CA LEU A 304 -24.81 16.60 29.31
C LEU A 304 -23.73 17.16 28.37
N LEU A 305 -22.66 16.41 28.13
CA LEU A 305 -21.57 16.80 27.23
C LEU A 305 -22.06 17.00 25.78
N GLU A 306 -22.92 16.11 25.27
CA GLU A 306 -23.50 16.23 23.93
C GLU A 306 -24.35 17.49 23.79
N LYS A 307 -25.21 17.77 24.77
CA LYS A 307 -26.03 18.99 24.81
C LYS A 307 -25.18 20.25 24.81
N THR A 308 -24.12 20.29 25.61
CA THR A 308 -23.16 21.42 25.61
C THR A 308 -22.43 21.53 24.28
N SER A 309 -22.00 20.41 23.69
CA SER A 309 -21.29 20.39 22.40
C SER A 309 -22.16 20.87 21.23
N LEU A 310 -23.45 20.54 21.23
CA LEU A 310 -24.42 21.01 20.22
C LEU A 310 -24.67 22.51 20.34
N SER A 311 -24.79 23.00 21.58
CA SER A 311 -24.98 24.42 21.89
C SER A 311 -23.78 25.26 21.45
N ALA A 312 -22.58 24.67 21.52
CA ALA A 312 -21.33 25.25 21.05
C ALA A 312 -21.25 25.41 19.50
N GLN A 313 -22.06 24.70 18.71
CA GLN A 313 -22.05 24.82 17.24
C GLN A 313 -22.90 25.98 16.69
N HIS A 314 -23.69 26.66 17.53
CA HIS A 314 -24.52 27.80 17.12
C HIS A 314 -23.77 29.13 17.33
N GLY A 315 -23.76 30.00 16.31
CA GLY A 315 -22.82 31.14 16.18
C GLY A 315 -22.74 32.16 17.32
N ALA A 316 -23.71 32.20 18.25
CA ALA A 316 -23.65 33.05 19.44
C ALA A 316 -22.58 32.60 20.48
N PHE A 317 -22.19 31.31 20.49
CA PHE A 317 -21.22 30.75 21.44
C PHE A 317 -19.78 30.65 20.92
N GLN A 318 -19.52 31.03 19.66
CA GLN A 318 -18.22 30.83 19.01
C GLN A 318 -17.09 31.63 19.68
N LYS A 319 -17.39 32.85 20.15
CA LYS A 319 -16.44 33.70 20.90
C LYS A 319 -16.09 33.10 22.27
N ASP A 320 -17.04 32.44 22.93
CA ASP A 320 -16.80 31.86 24.26
C ASP A 320 -16.06 30.53 24.17
N ILE A 321 -16.25 29.77 23.09
CA ILE A 321 -15.43 28.58 22.78
C ILE A 321 -13.98 28.98 22.50
N PHE A 322 -13.77 30.04 21.74
CA PHE A 322 -12.42 30.55 21.47
C PHE A 322 -11.71 30.90 22.79
N LYS A 323 -12.38 31.63 23.70
CA LYS A 323 -11.86 31.91 25.04
C LYS A 323 -11.55 30.64 25.85
N LEU A 324 -12.45 29.64 25.83
CA LEU A 324 -12.25 28.37 26.51
C LEU A 324 -11.02 27.61 25.99
N LYS A 325 -10.77 27.66 24.67
CA LYS A 325 -9.58 27.07 24.04
C LYS A 325 -8.31 27.80 24.48
N GLU A 326 -8.30 29.13 24.50
CA GLU A 326 -7.14 29.93 24.94
C GLU A 326 -6.78 29.76 26.42
N GLU A 327 -7.67 29.20 27.22
CA GLU A 327 -7.35 28.84 28.60
C GLU A 327 -6.51 27.57 28.72
N LEU A 328 -6.39 26.77 27.66
CA LEU A 328 -5.57 25.56 27.57
C LEU A 328 -4.19 25.88 26.97
N TYR A 329 -3.21 24.98 27.13
CA TYR A 329 -1.91 25.12 26.49
C TYR A 329 -1.95 24.67 25.02
N PHE A 330 -2.75 23.63 24.74
CA PHE A 330 -3.06 23.14 23.40
C PHE A 330 -4.45 22.48 23.40
N VAL A 331 -4.99 22.24 22.21
CA VAL A 331 -6.28 21.56 21.99
C VAL A 331 -6.06 20.34 21.11
N VAL A 332 -6.75 19.25 21.44
CA VAL A 332 -6.70 17.98 20.72
C VAL A 332 -8.04 17.72 20.04
N ASP A 333 -8.01 17.48 18.74
CA ASP A 333 -9.13 16.95 17.98
C ASP A 333 -8.85 15.49 17.57
N GLU A 334 -9.49 14.54 18.27
CA GLU A 334 -9.35 13.11 17.97
C GLU A 334 -9.91 12.72 16.59
N LYS A 335 -10.92 13.44 16.09
CA LYS A 335 -11.53 13.14 14.78
C LYS A 335 -10.67 13.64 13.64
N GLY A 336 -10.14 14.86 13.79
CA GLY A 336 -9.19 15.44 12.86
C GLY A 336 -7.78 14.86 12.98
N ARG A 337 -7.46 14.20 14.11
CA ARG A 337 -6.12 13.74 14.50
C ARG A 337 -5.09 14.89 14.53
N VAL A 338 -5.51 16.04 15.04
CA VAL A 338 -4.68 17.26 15.13
C VAL A 338 -4.53 17.69 16.59
N ALA A 339 -3.37 18.26 16.92
CA ALA A 339 -3.11 18.93 18.18
C ALA A 339 -2.60 20.35 17.92
N ASP A 340 -3.43 21.35 18.24
CA ASP A 340 -3.14 22.77 17.95
C ASP A 340 -2.62 23.50 19.19
N LEU A 341 -1.51 24.22 19.02
CA LEU A 341 -0.88 25.01 20.08
C LEU A 341 -1.63 26.33 20.33
N MET A 342 -2.01 26.58 21.58
CA MET A 342 -2.73 27.80 22.00
C MET A 342 -1.76 28.88 22.52
N GLU A 343 -2.24 30.10 22.77
CA GLU A 343 -1.38 31.22 23.18
C GLU A 343 -0.57 30.92 24.45
N LYS A 344 -1.19 30.28 25.45
CA LYS A 344 -0.50 29.83 26.67
C LYS A 344 0.62 28.85 26.37
N GLY A 345 0.43 27.97 25.38
CA GLY A 345 1.44 27.01 24.97
C GLY A 345 2.62 27.68 24.25
N ARG A 346 2.34 28.60 23.32
CA ARG A 346 3.37 29.39 22.62
C ARG A 346 4.25 30.17 23.60
N ARG A 347 3.64 30.85 24.58
CA ARG A 347 4.37 31.58 25.63
C ARG A 347 5.21 30.69 26.53
N LEU A 348 4.80 29.44 26.75
CA LEU A 348 5.58 28.49 27.54
C LEU A 348 6.79 27.97 26.74
N LEU A 349 6.61 27.68 25.45
CA LEU A 349 7.67 27.16 24.58
C LEU A 349 8.70 28.22 24.20
N SER A 350 8.27 29.45 23.93
CA SER A 350 9.15 30.59 23.66
C SER A 350 8.65 31.84 24.40
N PRO A 351 9.10 32.06 25.64
CA PRO A 351 8.70 33.23 26.43
C PRO A 351 9.14 34.57 25.82
N GLY A 352 10.22 34.58 25.03
CA GLY A 352 10.78 35.78 24.40
C GLY A 352 10.25 36.08 23.00
N ASP A 353 9.74 35.09 22.29
CA ASP A 353 9.18 35.24 20.94
C ASP A 353 8.05 34.21 20.69
N PRO A 354 6.84 34.43 21.23
CA PRO A 354 5.71 33.52 21.03
C PRO A 354 5.25 33.40 19.57
N ASP A 355 5.51 34.42 18.74
CA ASP A 355 5.15 34.46 17.32
C ASP A 355 6.10 33.61 16.45
N SER A 356 7.20 33.10 17.02
CA SER A 356 8.04 32.09 16.36
C SER A 356 7.31 30.77 16.02
N PHE A 357 6.16 30.53 16.65
CA PHE A 357 5.30 29.37 16.41
C PHE A 357 3.99 29.72 15.69
N THR A 358 3.94 30.86 15.00
CA THR A 358 2.85 31.23 14.10
C THR A 358 3.42 31.52 12.71
N LEU A 359 2.66 31.19 11.67
CA LEU A 359 3.05 31.55 10.30
C LEU A 359 2.69 33.03 10.08
N PRO A 360 3.66 33.91 9.78
CA PRO A 360 3.39 35.32 9.54
C PRO A 360 2.70 35.53 8.19
N ASP A 361 1.83 36.54 8.11
CA ASP A 361 1.33 37.02 6.81
C ASP A 361 2.46 37.80 6.10
N THR A 362 3.07 37.17 5.10
CA THR A 362 4.18 37.75 4.34
C THR A 362 3.71 38.69 3.23
N GLY A 363 2.42 38.72 2.90
CA GLY A 363 1.87 39.55 1.82
C GLY A 363 2.20 41.04 1.98
N PRO A 364 1.91 41.66 3.14
CA PRO A 364 2.27 43.05 3.41
C PRO A 364 3.78 43.32 3.39
N GLN A 365 4.59 42.35 3.82
CA GLN A 365 6.06 42.50 3.87
C GLN A 365 6.68 42.43 2.48
N LEU A 366 6.22 41.48 1.65
CA LEU A 366 6.62 41.35 0.25
C LEU A 366 6.17 42.56 -0.58
N ALA A 367 4.95 43.07 -0.33
CA ALA A 367 4.44 44.27 -0.97
C ALA A 367 5.20 45.55 -0.56
N ALA A 368 5.75 45.60 0.66
CA ALA A 368 6.61 46.70 1.10
C ALA A 368 7.98 46.67 0.40
N ILE A 369 8.59 45.49 0.23
CA ILE A 369 9.87 45.30 -0.51
C ILE A 369 9.71 45.63 -2.00
N GLU A 370 8.68 45.03 -2.62
CA GLU A 370 7.75 45.70 -3.53
C GLU A 370 8.05 47.13 -3.94
N ALA A 371 7.48 47.99 -3.10
CA ALA A 371 7.30 49.41 -3.31
C ALA A 371 8.48 50.27 -2.87
N ASP A 372 9.53 49.69 -2.28
CA ASP A 372 10.71 50.44 -1.84
C ASP A 372 11.61 50.82 -3.04
N PRO A 373 11.74 52.11 -3.38
CA PRO A 373 12.56 52.57 -4.49
C PRO A 373 14.06 52.66 -4.14
N SER A 374 14.44 52.46 -2.86
CA SER A 374 15.84 52.53 -2.40
C SER A 374 16.60 51.21 -2.55
N LEU A 375 15.91 50.09 -2.82
CA LEU A 375 16.48 48.76 -2.99
C LEU A 375 16.75 48.46 -4.47
N THR A 376 17.96 47.95 -4.78
CA THR A 376 18.27 47.41 -6.12
C THR A 376 17.53 46.09 -6.37
N LYS A 377 17.40 45.67 -7.63
CA LYS A 377 16.77 44.38 -7.98
C LYS A 377 17.41 43.20 -7.25
N GLU A 378 18.73 43.18 -7.15
CA GLU A 378 19.49 42.15 -6.40
C GLU A 378 19.15 42.15 -4.89
N GLN A 379 19.02 43.34 -4.30
CA GLN A 379 18.65 43.48 -2.88
C GLN A 379 17.19 43.05 -2.62
N LYS A 380 16.28 43.31 -3.56
CA LYS A 380 14.88 42.84 -3.47
C LYS A 380 14.80 41.31 -3.54
N ILE A 381 15.57 40.68 -4.43
CA ILE A 381 15.64 39.22 -4.54
C ILE A 381 16.20 38.61 -3.24
N ALA A 382 17.29 39.16 -2.71
CA ALA A 382 17.87 38.71 -1.45
C ALA A 382 16.89 38.84 -0.27
N ALA A 383 16.17 39.97 -0.17
CA ALA A 383 15.19 40.20 0.89
C ALA A 383 13.98 39.25 0.78
N ARG A 384 13.50 38.97 -0.44
CA ARG A 384 12.45 37.95 -0.69
C ARG A 384 12.92 36.55 -0.24
N GLN A 385 14.15 36.20 -0.57
CA GLN A 385 14.74 34.93 -0.21
C GLN A 385 14.90 34.81 1.31
N GLU A 386 15.26 35.89 2.01
CA GLU A 386 15.37 35.92 3.47
C GLU A 386 14.01 35.76 4.16
N ILE A 387 12.96 36.45 3.69
CA ILE A 387 11.59 36.26 4.20
C ILE A 387 11.14 34.82 3.99
N ARG A 388 11.38 34.25 2.81
CA ARG A 388 11.02 32.87 2.50
C ARG A 388 11.77 31.88 3.39
N SER A 389 13.09 32.06 3.54
CA SER A 389 13.92 31.23 4.44
C SER A 389 13.43 31.28 5.88
N ARG A 390 13.08 32.46 6.39
CA ARG A 390 12.53 32.61 7.75
C ARG A 390 11.17 31.94 7.89
N MET A 391 10.32 32.04 6.88
CA MET A 391 9.01 31.36 6.85
C MET A 391 9.20 29.84 6.85
N ASP A 392 10.12 29.31 6.05
CA ASP A 392 10.42 27.88 5.98
C ASP A 392 10.95 27.36 7.32
N GLU A 393 11.83 28.12 7.99
CA GLU A 393 12.31 27.79 9.35
C GLU A 393 11.19 27.80 10.40
N GLN A 394 10.28 28.79 10.35
CA GLN A 394 9.14 28.85 11.27
C GLN A 394 8.15 27.72 11.01
N ALA A 395 7.84 27.43 9.75
CA ALA A 395 6.98 26.33 9.34
C ALA A 395 7.52 24.98 9.85
N ALA A 396 8.83 24.74 9.68
CA ALA A 396 9.48 23.54 10.19
C ALA A 396 9.37 23.40 11.72
N LYS A 397 9.53 24.51 12.48
CA LYS A 397 9.37 24.51 13.94
C LYS A 397 7.93 24.19 14.35
N VAL A 398 6.95 24.83 13.71
CA VAL A 398 5.52 24.60 13.98
C VAL A 398 5.16 23.14 13.70
N HIS A 399 5.63 22.60 12.57
CA HIS A 399 5.42 21.22 12.19
C HIS A 399 5.99 20.24 13.22
N VAL A 400 7.27 20.38 13.61
CA VAL A 400 7.92 19.50 14.62
C VAL A 400 7.18 19.50 15.96
N VAL A 401 6.76 20.67 16.44
CA VAL A 401 5.99 20.77 17.70
C VAL A 401 4.62 20.13 17.57
N SER A 402 3.94 20.31 16.45
CA SER A 402 2.65 19.67 16.15
C SER A 402 2.76 18.15 16.17
N GLU A 403 3.77 17.59 15.50
CA GLU A 403 3.99 16.14 15.45
C GLU A 403 4.35 15.56 16.82
N LEU A 404 5.18 16.25 17.61
CA LEU A 404 5.44 15.86 19.00
C LEU A 404 4.17 15.88 19.84
N LEU A 405 3.33 16.91 19.73
CA LEU A 405 2.05 16.95 20.44
C LEU A 405 1.11 15.82 20.02
N LYS A 406 1.01 15.51 18.72
CA LYS A 406 0.28 14.34 18.22
C LYS A 406 0.83 13.05 18.81
N ALA A 407 2.15 12.85 18.80
CA ALA A 407 2.81 11.67 19.36
C ALA A 407 2.52 11.49 20.86
N TYR A 408 2.51 12.57 21.65
CA TYR A 408 2.20 12.51 23.08
C TYR A 408 0.70 12.33 23.38
N CYS A 409 -0.19 12.92 22.58
CA CYS A 409 -1.63 12.99 22.90
C CYS A 409 -2.50 11.95 22.20
N LEU A 410 -2.12 11.52 20.99
CA LEU A 410 -2.93 10.63 20.15
C LEU A 410 -2.33 9.21 20.04
N HIS A 411 -1.01 9.08 20.14
CA HIS A 411 -0.33 7.79 20.00
C HIS A 411 0.08 7.23 21.36
N GLU A 412 -0.48 6.08 21.71
CA GLU A 412 -0.23 5.39 22.98
C GLU A 412 0.53 4.09 22.75
N ARG A 413 1.55 3.86 23.58
CA ARG A 413 2.33 2.63 23.61
C ARG A 413 1.45 1.44 24.01
N ASP A 414 1.72 0.29 23.41
CA ASP A 414 0.98 -0.96 23.52
C ASP A 414 -0.45 -0.92 22.96
N VAL A 415 -0.85 0.19 22.35
CA VAL A 415 -2.13 0.35 21.64
C VAL A 415 -1.89 0.64 20.15
N HIS A 416 -1.08 1.67 19.85
CA HIS A 416 -0.81 2.11 18.48
C HIS A 416 0.60 1.70 18.01
N TYR A 417 1.50 1.45 18.96
CA TYR A 417 2.86 0.95 18.69
C TYR A 417 3.43 0.20 19.89
N VAL A 418 4.44 -0.62 19.64
CA VAL A 418 5.32 -1.18 20.66
C VAL A 418 6.75 -0.66 20.46
N VAL A 419 7.55 -0.73 21.52
CA VAL A 419 9.00 -0.49 21.43
C VAL A 419 9.73 -1.81 21.68
N LYS A 420 10.48 -2.29 20.68
CA LYS A 420 11.28 -3.52 20.75
C LYS A 420 12.67 -3.25 20.21
N GLU A 421 13.69 -3.80 20.88
CA GLU A 421 15.10 -3.67 20.46
C GLU A 421 15.55 -2.21 20.20
N GLY A 422 14.94 -1.24 20.91
CA GLY A 422 15.21 0.18 20.71
C GLY A 422 14.61 0.77 19.42
N LYS A 423 13.60 0.14 18.81
CA LYS A 423 12.84 0.63 17.66
C LYS A 423 11.34 0.68 17.93
N VAL A 424 10.65 1.61 17.29
CA VAL A 424 9.19 1.75 17.33
C VAL A 424 8.57 0.91 16.21
N THR A 425 7.65 0.01 16.55
CA THR A 425 6.90 -0.80 15.57
C THR A 425 5.42 -0.50 15.70
N ILE A 426 4.77 -0.15 14.59
CA ILE A 426 3.34 0.22 14.58
C ILE A 426 2.49 -1.02 14.83
N ILE A 427 1.40 -0.87 15.58
CA ILE A 427 0.37 -1.90 15.74
C ILE A 427 -0.82 -1.52 14.87
N ASP A 428 -1.31 -2.46 14.05
CA ASP A 428 -2.59 -2.32 13.35
C ASP A 428 -3.73 -2.40 14.39
N GLU A 429 -4.49 -1.31 14.56
CA GLU A 429 -5.56 -1.21 15.57
C GLU A 429 -6.69 -2.24 15.38
N GLY A 430 -6.95 -2.67 14.14
CA GLY A 430 -8.02 -3.62 13.83
C GLY A 430 -7.63 -5.08 14.07
N THR A 431 -6.36 -5.41 13.93
CA THR A 431 -5.85 -6.79 14.04
C THR A 431 -4.97 -7.02 15.27
N GLY A 432 -4.47 -5.96 15.91
CA GLY A 432 -3.49 -6.01 16.99
C GLY A 432 -2.11 -6.54 16.56
N ARG A 433 -1.84 -6.57 15.24
CA ARG A 433 -0.60 -7.08 14.65
C ARG A 433 0.47 -5.99 14.61
N GLU A 434 1.71 -6.40 14.82
CA GLU A 434 2.87 -5.56 14.59
C GLU A 434 3.12 -5.47 13.08
N MET A 435 3.23 -4.25 12.56
CA MET A 435 3.49 -3.97 11.15
C MET A 435 4.97 -3.63 10.98
N GLU A 436 5.81 -4.66 10.90
CA GLU A 436 7.25 -4.49 10.65
C GLU A 436 7.50 -3.78 9.32
N GLY A 437 8.50 -2.90 9.29
CA GLY A 437 8.84 -2.07 8.13
C GLY A 437 7.90 -0.89 7.86
N ARG A 438 6.77 -0.75 8.57
CA ARG A 438 5.87 0.40 8.42
C ARG A 438 6.22 1.54 9.37
N ARG A 439 6.16 2.78 8.86
CA ARG A 439 6.40 4.02 9.60
C ARG A 439 5.26 5.01 9.35
N TRP A 440 5.02 5.90 10.30
CA TRP A 440 4.11 7.03 10.08
C TRP A 440 4.84 8.11 9.28
N SER A 441 4.13 8.77 8.37
CA SER A 441 4.65 9.83 7.50
C SER A 441 4.77 11.17 8.22
N ASP A 442 5.35 12.15 7.52
CA ASP A 442 5.33 13.57 7.89
C ASP A 442 5.88 13.83 9.31
N GLY A 443 7.07 13.30 9.61
CA GLY A 443 7.74 13.49 10.91
C GLY A 443 7.12 12.78 12.12
N LEU A 444 5.91 12.21 12.03
CA LEU A 444 5.19 11.63 13.16
C LEU A 444 5.92 10.43 13.79
N HIS A 445 6.53 9.58 12.96
CA HIS A 445 7.25 8.43 13.48
C HIS A 445 8.50 8.85 14.25
N GLN A 446 9.22 9.85 13.73
CA GLN A 446 10.36 10.47 14.40
C GLN A 446 9.93 11.14 15.71
N ALA A 447 8.74 11.75 15.74
CA ALA A 447 8.18 12.31 16.96
C ALA A 447 7.85 11.24 18.01
N VAL A 448 7.34 10.07 17.62
CA VAL A 448 7.12 8.93 18.53
C VAL A 448 8.45 8.31 18.98
N GLU A 449 9.44 8.19 18.09
CA GLU A 449 10.78 7.76 18.44
C GLU A 449 11.45 8.69 19.45
N ALA A 450 11.34 10.00 19.20
CA ALA A 450 11.80 11.04 20.11
C ALA A 450 11.10 10.93 21.47
N LYS A 451 9.77 10.82 21.48
CA LYS A 451 8.96 10.63 22.70
C LYS A 451 9.46 9.45 23.54
N GLU A 452 9.65 8.28 22.93
CA GLU A 452 10.10 7.07 23.62
C GLU A 452 11.60 7.08 23.95
N GLY A 453 12.36 8.05 23.43
CA GLY A 453 13.80 8.16 23.66
C GLY A 453 14.62 7.08 22.97
N VAL A 454 14.10 6.56 21.84
CA VAL A 454 14.85 5.65 20.97
C VAL A 454 15.65 6.44 19.92
N LEU A 455 16.50 5.75 19.17
CA LEU A 455 17.26 6.38 18.09
C LEU A 455 16.29 6.93 17.03
N ILE A 456 16.32 8.25 16.82
CA ILE A 456 15.51 8.91 15.80
C ILE A 456 16.18 8.64 14.45
N GLU A 457 15.57 7.79 13.64
CA GLU A 457 16.08 7.56 12.30
C GLU A 457 15.72 8.76 11.40
N LYS A 458 16.48 8.97 10.31
CA LYS A 458 16.21 10.08 9.39
C LYS A 458 14.79 10.00 8.84
N GLU A 459 14.24 11.16 8.49
CA GLU A 459 12.95 11.24 7.82
C GLU A 459 12.95 10.36 6.58
N THR A 460 11.84 9.71 6.28
CA THR A 460 11.79 8.79 5.13
C THR A 460 11.04 9.47 3.99
N GLN A 461 11.67 9.62 2.83
CA GLN A 461 11.03 10.13 1.62
C GLN A 461 10.45 8.97 0.81
N THR A 462 9.27 9.17 0.22
CA THR A 462 8.66 8.21 -0.70
C THR A 462 9.47 8.15 -2.00
N PHE A 463 10.05 6.97 -2.30
CA PHE A 463 10.76 6.72 -3.55
C PHE A 463 9.83 6.18 -4.64
N ALA A 464 8.92 5.31 -4.26
CA ALA A 464 7.98 4.71 -5.19
C ALA A 464 6.68 4.37 -4.44
N THR A 465 5.55 4.54 -5.11
CA THR A 465 4.22 4.24 -4.55
C THR A 465 3.31 3.67 -5.62
N ILE A 466 2.44 2.73 -5.24
CA ILE A 466 1.33 2.25 -6.07
C ILE A 466 0.19 1.75 -5.18
N THR A 467 -1.06 2.06 -5.54
CA THR A 467 -2.21 1.43 -4.90
C THR A 467 -2.40 -0.01 -5.40
N ILE A 468 -2.91 -0.89 -4.54
CA ILE A 468 -3.25 -2.27 -4.93
C ILE A 468 -4.21 -2.27 -6.13
N GLN A 469 -5.15 -1.32 -6.14
CA GLN A 469 -6.09 -1.10 -7.24
C GLN A 469 -5.36 -0.93 -8.57
N ASN A 470 -4.46 0.05 -8.65
CA ASN A 470 -3.77 0.38 -9.89
C ASN A 470 -2.71 -0.66 -10.26
N TYR A 471 -2.09 -1.34 -9.29
CA TYR A 471 -1.21 -2.46 -9.57
C TYR A 471 -1.93 -3.59 -10.32
N PHE A 472 -3.09 -4.02 -9.84
CA PHE A 472 -3.83 -5.11 -10.49
C PHE A 472 -4.48 -4.71 -11.83
N ARG A 473 -4.69 -3.41 -12.06
CA ARG A 473 -5.12 -2.88 -13.36
C ARG A 473 -4.03 -2.95 -14.44
N LEU A 474 -2.77 -3.20 -14.09
CA LEU A 474 -1.69 -3.42 -15.05
C LEU A 474 -1.82 -4.75 -15.79
N TYR A 475 -2.56 -5.72 -15.25
CA TYR A 475 -2.68 -7.04 -15.85
C TYR A 475 -3.61 -7.00 -17.07
N GLU A 476 -3.18 -7.63 -18.17
CA GLU A 476 -4.03 -7.80 -19.36
C GLU A 476 -5.33 -8.53 -19.01
N LYS A 477 -5.25 -9.46 -18.07
CA LYS A 477 -6.38 -10.23 -17.57
C LYS A 477 -6.31 -10.39 -16.06
N LEU A 478 -7.41 -10.09 -15.40
CA LEU A 478 -7.56 -10.21 -13.97
C LEU A 478 -8.75 -11.11 -13.66
N ALA A 479 -8.62 -11.99 -12.69
CA ALA A 479 -9.70 -12.83 -12.19
C ALA A 479 -9.53 -13.07 -10.69
N GLY A 480 -10.61 -13.47 -10.02
CA GLY A 480 -10.54 -13.72 -8.58
C GLY A 480 -11.54 -14.74 -8.10
N MET A 481 -11.31 -15.28 -6.91
CA MET A 481 -12.24 -16.21 -6.26
C MET A 481 -12.38 -15.84 -4.80
N THR A 482 -13.59 -16.01 -4.27
CA THR A 482 -13.88 -15.82 -2.85
C THR A 482 -15.22 -16.48 -2.51
N GLY A 483 -15.56 -16.60 -1.24
CA GLY A 483 -16.89 -17.05 -0.81
C GLY A 483 -17.92 -15.94 -0.69
N THR A 484 -17.52 -14.67 -0.84
CA THR A 484 -18.35 -13.52 -0.44
C THR A 484 -18.06 -12.27 -1.28
N ALA A 485 -18.29 -12.31 -2.60
CA ALA A 485 -18.05 -11.16 -3.49
C ALA A 485 -19.31 -10.39 -3.88
N GLU A 486 -20.48 -11.02 -3.88
CA GLU A 486 -21.74 -10.49 -4.38
C GLU A 486 -22.12 -9.16 -3.71
N THR A 487 -21.79 -9.00 -2.43
CA THR A 487 -22.07 -7.77 -1.67
C THR A 487 -21.35 -6.55 -2.22
N GLU A 488 -20.19 -6.73 -2.84
CA GLU A 488 -19.31 -5.67 -3.37
C GLU A 488 -19.19 -5.74 -4.91
N ALA A 489 -20.11 -6.43 -5.58
CA ALA A 489 -20.06 -6.64 -7.04
C ALA A 489 -19.95 -5.33 -7.83
N ALA A 490 -20.63 -4.27 -7.37
CA ALA A 490 -20.54 -2.95 -7.99
C ALA A 490 -19.13 -2.36 -7.88
N GLU A 491 -18.49 -2.46 -6.70
CA GLU A 491 -17.12 -1.97 -6.49
C GLU A 491 -16.11 -2.73 -7.36
N PHE A 492 -16.24 -4.05 -7.47
CA PHE A 492 -15.39 -4.86 -8.35
C PHE A 492 -15.52 -4.47 -9.82
N HIS A 493 -16.75 -4.25 -10.30
CA HIS A 493 -17.00 -3.84 -11.67
C HIS A 493 -16.52 -2.40 -11.95
N ASP A 494 -16.82 -1.47 -11.05
CA ASP A 494 -16.50 -0.05 -11.20
C ASP A 494 -14.98 0.16 -11.27
N ILE A 495 -14.22 -0.48 -10.38
CA ILE A 495 -12.76 -0.31 -10.26
C ILE A 495 -11.98 -1.24 -11.21
N TYR A 496 -12.32 -2.53 -11.24
CA TYR A 496 -11.49 -3.55 -11.90
C TYR A 496 -12.13 -4.16 -13.15
N LYS A 497 -13.37 -3.79 -13.47
CA LYS A 497 -14.17 -4.42 -14.56
C LYS A 497 -14.35 -5.93 -14.34
N LEU A 498 -14.40 -6.36 -13.08
CA LEU A 498 -14.63 -7.74 -12.68
C LEU A 498 -16.09 -7.96 -12.33
N ASP A 499 -16.78 -8.77 -13.13
CA ASP A 499 -18.13 -9.23 -12.82
C ASP A 499 -18.09 -10.38 -11.82
N VAL A 500 -19.07 -10.46 -10.91
CA VAL A 500 -19.18 -11.54 -9.92
C VAL A 500 -20.17 -12.60 -10.43
N LEU A 501 -19.72 -13.86 -10.49
CA LEU A 501 -20.58 -15.01 -10.80
C LEU A 501 -20.73 -15.90 -9.57
N PRO A 502 -21.93 -15.94 -8.95
CA PRO A 502 -22.26 -16.92 -7.91
C PRO A 502 -22.27 -18.34 -8.49
N ILE A 503 -21.40 -19.20 -7.98
CA ILE A 503 -21.32 -20.60 -8.39
C ILE A 503 -22.19 -21.45 -7.46
N PRO A 504 -23.03 -22.35 -7.99
CA PRO A 504 -23.78 -23.30 -7.18
C PRO A 504 -22.87 -24.17 -6.31
N THR A 505 -23.34 -24.57 -5.14
CA THR A 505 -22.63 -25.52 -4.28
C THR A 505 -22.72 -26.95 -4.83
N ASN A 506 -21.67 -27.75 -4.64
CA ASN A 506 -21.68 -29.16 -5.03
C ASN A 506 -22.75 -29.98 -4.27
N GLN A 507 -22.96 -29.64 -3.00
CA GLN A 507 -24.00 -30.20 -2.15
C GLN A 507 -24.87 -29.07 -1.57
N PRO A 508 -26.18 -29.29 -1.36
CA PRO A 508 -27.04 -28.28 -0.75
C PRO A 508 -26.56 -27.88 0.65
N ASN A 509 -26.59 -26.59 0.95
CA ASN A 509 -26.19 -26.08 2.26
C ASN A 509 -27.30 -26.36 3.31
N THR A 510 -26.95 -27.07 4.39
CA THR A 510 -27.87 -27.43 5.48
C THR A 510 -27.66 -26.62 6.77
N ARG A 511 -26.94 -25.49 6.70
CA ARG A 511 -26.67 -24.61 7.85
C ARG A 511 -27.96 -24.04 8.44
N LYS A 512 -28.02 -23.99 9.77
CA LYS A 512 -29.08 -23.30 10.52
C LYS A 512 -28.53 -21.99 11.09
N ASP A 513 -28.96 -20.88 10.50
CA ASP A 513 -28.60 -19.54 10.97
C ASP A 513 -29.67 -19.04 11.95
N GLU A 514 -29.31 -18.88 13.22
CA GLU A 514 -30.19 -18.39 14.28
C GLU A 514 -30.29 -16.85 14.25
N ASN A 515 -31.35 -16.31 14.84
CA ASN A 515 -31.52 -14.86 14.93
C ASN A 515 -30.46 -14.24 15.85
N ASP A 516 -30.19 -12.95 15.62
CA ASP A 516 -29.27 -12.21 16.47
C ASP A 516 -29.92 -11.98 17.83
N GLN A 517 -29.11 -12.14 18.89
CA GLN A 517 -29.51 -11.77 20.24
C GLN A 517 -28.91 -10.40 20.59
N VAL A 518 -29.77 -9.43 20.88
CA VAL A 518 -29.36 -8.05 21.17
C VAL A 518 -29.51 -7.75 22.67
N PHE A 519 -28.43 -7.28 23.29
CA PHE A 519 -28.31 -7.01 24.72
C PHE A 519 -28.09 -5.54 25.03
N LYS A 520 -28.48 -5.11 26.23
CA LYS A 520 -28.28 -3.73 26.69
C LYS A 520 -26.81 -3.36 26.84
N THR A 521 -26.04 -4.24 27.49
CA THR A 521 -24.63 -3.99 27.83
C THR A 521 -23.70 -5.06 27.24
N ARG A 522 -22.42 -4.72 27.04
CA ARG A 522 -21.39 -5.70 26.63
C ARG A 522 -21.27 -6.83 27.66
N ARG A 523 -21.46 -6.52 28.95
CA ARG A 523 -21.38 -7.50 30.04
C ARG A 523 -22.44 -8.60 29.91
N GLU A 524 -23.70 -8.22 29.69
CA GLU A 524 -24.80 -9.17 29.49
C GLU A 524 -24.57 -10.04 28.25
N LYS A 525 -24.16 -9.41 27.13
CA LYS A 525 -23.79 -10.09 25.89
C LYS A 525 -22.75 -11.19 26.12
N TYR A 526 -21.63 -10.87 26.75
CA TYR A 526 -20.56 -11.84 26.97
C TYR A 526 -20.98 -12.97 27.93
N ASN A 527 -21.79 -12.69 28.95
CA ASN A 527 -22.33 -13.73 29.81
C ASN A 527 -23.21 -14.72 29.01
N ALA A 528 -24.06 -14.20 28.12
CA ALA A 528 -24.90 -15.04 27.26
C ALA A 528 -24.08 -15.88 26.26
N VAL A 529 -23.02 -15.30 25.67
CA VAL A 529 -22.06 -16.02 24.81
C VAL A 529 -21.45 -17.20 25.56
N ILE A 530 -20.95 -16.99 26.78
CA ILE A 530 -20.31 -18.05 27.58
C ILE A 530 -21.31 -19.13 27.96
N ALA A 531 -22.52 -18.77 28.39
CA ALA A 531 -23.58 -19.73 28.69
C ALA A 531 -23.93 -20.60 27.45
N LYS A 532 -23.91 -20.00 26.26
CA LYS A 532 -24.17 -20.73 25.01
C LYS A 532 -23.03 -21.68 24.64
N ILE A 533 -21.79 -21.26 24.86
CA ILE A 533 -20.60 -22.13 24.68
C ILE A 533 -20.63 -23.29 25.67
N GLU A 534 -20.96 -23.04 26.93
CA GLU A 534 -21.14 -24.06 27.97
C GLU A 534 -22.19 -25.11 27.56
N GLU A 535 -23.35 -24.67 27.07
CA GLU A 535 -24.42 -25.55 26.60
C GLU A 535 -23.96 -26.48 25.46
N ALA A 536 -23.23 -25.92 24.48
CA ALA A 536 -22.73 -26.68 23.32
C ALA A 536 -21.59 -27.63 23.70
N HIS A 537 -20.64 -27.14 24.50
CA HIS A 537 -19.48 -27.91 24.97
C HIS A 537 -19.91 -29.09 25.85
N ALA A 538 -20.91 -28.90 26.73
CA ALA A 538 -21.47 -29.98 27.55
C ALA A 538 -22.09 -31.12 26.73
N LYS A 539 -22.59 -30.83 25.52
CA LYS A 539 -23.09 -31.83 24.56
C LYS A 539 -21.97 -32.45 23.71
N GLY A 540 -20.73 -31.98 23.83
CA GLY A 540 -19.60 -32.38 23.00
C GLY A 540 -19.57 -31.71 21.61
N GLN A 541 -20.42 -30.72 21.35
CA GLN A 541 -20.46 -30.01 20.07
C GLN A 541 -19.26 -29.05 19.95
N PRO A 542 -18.49 -29.07 18.85
CA PRO A 542 -17.40 -28.11 18.66
C PRO A 542 -17.93 -26.70 18.41
N VAL A 543 -17.22 -25.71 18.95
CA VAL A 543 -17.59 -24.30 18.88
C VAL A 543 -16.43 -23.46 18.32
N LEU A 544 -16.74 -22.63 17.32
CA LEU A 544 -15.87 -21.58 16.83
C LEU A 544 -16.44 -20.22 17.24
N VAL A 545 -15.72 -19.46 18.05
CA VAL A 545 -16.10 -18.12 18.50
C VAL A 545 -15.35 -17.08 17.68
N GLY A 546 -16.06 -16.21 16.96
CA GLY A 546 -15.48 -15.09 16.23
C GLY A 546 -15.61 -13.78 17.00
N THR A 547 -14.49 -13.07 17.16
CA THR A 547 -14.43 -11.75 17.82
C THR A 547 -13.84 -10.70 16.89
N ALA A 548 -14.27 -9.44 16.95
CA ALA A 548 -13.78 -8.41 16.04
C ALA A 548 -12.40 -7.85 16.43
N SER A 549 -12.03 -7.92 17.71
CA SER A 549 -10.75 -7.40 18.22
C SER A 549 -9.99 -8.39 19.11
N VAL A 550 -8.69 -8.16 19.26
CA VAL A 550 -7.83 -8.95 20.18
C VAL A 550 -8.31 -8.78 21.62
N GLU A 551 -8.70 -7.58 22.02
CA GLU A 551 -9.23 -7.31 23.37
C GLU A 551 -10.50 -8.13 23.66
N ALA A 552 -11.42 -8.23 22.69
CA ALA A 552 -12.61 -9.05 22.80
C ALA A 552 -12.26 -10.55 22.93
N SER A 553 -11.30 -11.03 22.14
CA SER A 553 -10.81 -12.42 22.22
C SER A 553 -10.21 -12.77 23.59
N GLU A 554 -9.41 -11.88 24.17
CA GLU A 554 -8.79 -12.04 25.49
C GLU A 554 -9.83 -11.97 26.61
N THR A 555 -10.88 -11.16 26.41
CA THR A 555 -12.00 -11.09 27.35
C THR A 555 -12.79 -12.40 27.37
N VAL A 556 -13.15 -12.92 26.20
CA VAL A 556 -13.83 -14.23 26.07
C VAL A 556 -12.94 -15.35 26.64
N SER A 557 -11.65 -15.37 26.29
CA SER A 557 -10.67 -16.33 26.80
C SER A 557 -10.61 -16.35 28.33
N ARG A 558 -10.50 -15.17 28.98
CA ARG A 558 -10.52 -15.06 30.44
C ARG A 558 -11.82 -15.59 31.06
N MET A 559 -12.96 -15.37 30.43
CA MET A 559 -14.25 -15.89 30.90
C MET A 559 -14.34 -17.41 30.74
N LEU A 560 -13.91 -17.97 29.60
CA LEU A 560 -13.85 -19.42 29.39
C LEU A 560 -12.91 -20.12 30.39
N LYS A 561 -11.75 -19.51 30.72
CA LYS A 561 -10.85 -20.03 31.79
C LYS A 561 -11.56 -20.11 33.14
N ARG A 562 -12.37 -19.10 33.48
CA ARG A 562 -13.16 -19.09 34.74
C ARG A 562 -14.24 -20.17 34.73
N SER A 563 -14.87 -20.42 33.59
CA SER A 563 -15.82 -21.53 33.38
C SER A 563 -15.17 -22.91 33.21
N LYS A 564 -13.83 -23.01 33.31
CA LYS A 564 -13.05 -24.25 33.17
C LYS A 564 -13.25 -24.96 31.82
N ILE A 565 -13.49 -24.21 30.75
CA ILE A 565 -13.59 -24.75 29.39
C ILE A 565 -12.22 -24.67 28.71
N PRO A 566 -11.62 -25.81 28.30
CA PRO A 566 -10.42 -25.83 27.48
C PRO A 566 -10.70 -25.17 26.12
N HIS A 567 -9.84 -24.23 25.71
CA HIS A 567 -9.99 -23.53 24.45
C HIS A 567 -8.64 -23.11 23.87
N ALA A 568 -8.61 -22.91 22.55
CA ALA A 568 -7.50 -22.29 21.84
C ALA A 568 -7.87 -20.87 21.38
N VAL A 569 -6.90 -19.96 21.31
CA VAL A 569 -7.09 -18.58 20.86
C VAL A 569 -6.18 -18.31 19.67
N LEU A 570 -6.74 -17.69 18.63
CA LEU A 570 -6.05 -17.35 17.39
C LEU A 570 -6.04 -15.83 17.23
N ASN A 571 -4.84 -15.24 17.29
CA ASN A 571 -4.62 -13.80 17.25
C ASN A 571 -3.93 -13.34 15.96
N ALA A 572 -3.94 -14.19 14.95
CA ALA A 572 -3.47 -13.89 13.61
C ALA A 572 -1.95 -13.58 13.52
N LYS A 573 -1.15 -14.10 14.46
CA LYS A 573 0.32 -13.87 14.59
C LYS A 573 1.17 -14.98 13.96
N TYR A 574 0.77 -16.24 14.11
CA TYR A 574 1.59 -17.40 13.69
C TYR A 574 0.78 -18.29 12.74
N HIS A 575 0.79 -17.97 11.45
CA HIS A 575 -0.13 -18.60 10.47
C HIS A 575 -0.05 -20.12 10.41
N GLN A 576 1.14 -20.71 10.54
CA GLN A 576 1.30 -22.16 10.52
C GLN A 576 0.64 -22.82 11.76
N GLN A 577 0.95 -22.33 12.96
CA GLN A 577 0.36 -22.85 14.20
C GLN A 577 -1.17 -22.63 14.22
N GLU A 578 -1.63 -21.51 13.68
CA GLU A 578 -3.05 -21.20 13.57
C GLU A 578 -3.77 -22.15 12.61
N ALA A 579 -3.14 -22.51 11.48
CA ALA A 579 -3.67 -23.49 10.56
C ALA A 579 -3.80 -24.87 11.22
N GLU A 580 -2.81 -25.28 12.03
CA GLU A 580 -2.86 -26.52 12.80
C GLU A 580 -4.00 -26.51 13.82
N ILE A 581 -4.15 -25.42 14.59
CA ILE A 581 -5.25 -25.28 15.57
C ILE A 581 -6.60 -25.31 14.86
N ILE A 582 -6.78 -24.55 13.76
CA ILE A 582 -8.04 -24.51 13.00
C ILE A 582 -8.37 -25.86 12.38
N SER A 583 -7.39 -26.60 11.86
CA SER A 583 -7.63 -27.93 11.29
C SER A 583 -8.23 -28.91 12.31
N ASN A 584 -7.95 -28.68 13.60
CA ASN A 584 -8.45 -29.46 14.73
C ASN A 584 -9.69 -28.84 15.41
N ALA A 585 -10.20 -27.68 14.94
CA ALA A 585 -11.34 -27.01 15.56
C ALA A 585 -12.66 -27.80 15.42
N GLY A 586 -12.73 -28.76 14.50
CA GLY A 586 -13.90 -29.63 14.28
C GLY A 586 -13.94 -30.91 15.12
N GLN A 587 -13.04 -31.05 16.11
CA GLN A 587 -12.98 -32.20 17.00
C GLN A 587 -14.04 -32.14 18.11
N LEU A 588 -14.46 -33.29 18.64
CA LEU A 588 -15.47 -33.38 19.71
C LEU A 588 -15.07 -32.52 20.93
N GLY A 589 -16.00 -31.66 21.36
CA GLY A 589 -15.81 -30.74 22.49
C GLY A 589 -14.80 -29.60 22.24
N GLY A 590 -14.23 -29.47 21.04
CA GLY A 590 -13.26 -28.42 20.75
C GLY A 590 -13.87 -27.02 20.83
N VAL A 591 -13.19 -26.08 21.50
CA VAL A 591 -13.57 -24.66 21.54
C VAL A 591 -12.41 -23.82 21.03
N THR A 592 -12.66 -23.05 19.98
CA THR A 592 -11.65 -22.19 19.35
C THR A 592 -12.15 -20.75 19.29
N VAL A 593 -11.36 -19.80 19.78
CA VAL A 593 -11.64 -18.36 19.69
C VAL A 593 -10.76 -17.77 18.59
N SER A 594 -11.38 -17.08 17.63
CA SER A 594 -10.74 -16.54 16.44
C SER A 594 -10.95 -15.04 16.36
N THR A 595 -9.86 -14.27 16.47
CA THR A 595 -9.85 -12.83 16.26
C THR A 595 -9.86 -12.50 14.77
N ASN A 596 -10.81 -11.67 14.33
CA ASN A 596 -10.89 -11.10 12.97
C ASN A 596 -10.61 -12.12 11.84
N MET A 597 -11.23 -13.30 11.94
CA MET A 597 -11.10 -14.43 10.99
C MET A 597 -9.70 -15.07 10.87
N ALA A 598 -8.89 -15.04 11.94
CA ALA A 598 -7.65 -15.80 12.04
C ALA A 598 -7.80 -17.28 11.59
N GLY A 599 -6.74 -17.83 11.00
CA GLY A 599 -6.76 -19.14 10.35
C GLY A 599 -7.67 -19.23 9.11
N ARG A 600 -7.71 -18.15 8.32
CA ARG A 600 -8.29 -18.14 6.97
C ARG A 600 -7.54 -19.07 6.01
N GLY A 601 -8.26 -19.54 4.98
CA GLY A 601 -7.71 -20.46 3.98
C GLY A 601 -7.50 -21.89 4.49
N THR A 602 -7.86 -22.19 5.75
CA THR A 602 -7.79 -23.54 6.32
C THR A 602 -9.19 -24.10 6.55
N ASP A 603 -9.38 -25.35 6.16
CA ASP A 603 -10.65 -26.04 6.24
C ASP A 603 -10.86 -26.71 7.60
N ILE A 604 -12.03 -26.48 8.21
CA ILE A 604 -12.44 -27.18 9.44
C ILE A 604 -13.22 -28.42 9.01
N LYS A 605 -12.65 -29.60 9.24
CA LYS A 605 -13.31 -30.88 8.98
C LYS A 605 -13.95 -31.40 10.25
N LEU A 606 -15.18 -31.89 10.15
CA LEU A 606 -15.87 -32.49 11.29
C LEU A 606 -15.27 -33.86 11.61
N ALA A 607 -14.99 -34.10 12.90
CA ALA A 607 -14.62 -35.43 13.37
C ALA A 607 -15.83 -36.38 13.34
N LYS A 608 -15.54 -37.70 13.39
CA LYS A 608 -16.59 -38.72 13.47
C LYS A 608 -17.46 -38.50 14.72
N GLY A 609 -18.78 -38.53 14.58
CA GLY A 609 -19.72 -38.29 15.68
C GLY A 609 -20.20 -36.84 15.82
N VAL A 610 -19.52 -35.87 15.19
CA VAL A 610 -19.86 -34.44 15.33
C VAL A 610 -21.07 -34.05 14.49
N ALA A 611 -21.29 -34.70 13.35
CA ALA A 611 -22.44 -34.43 12.49
C ALA A 611 -23.75 -34.72 13.22
N GLU A 612 -23.82 -35.81 14.00
CA GLU A 612 -24.97 -36.20 14.80
C GLU A 612 -25.27 -35.20 15.94
N LEU A 613 -24.26 -34.45 16.40
CA LEU A 613 -24.40 -33.39 17.42
C LEU A 613 -24.87 -32.05 16.84
N GLY A 614 -25.16 -31.99 15.53
CA GLY A 614 -25.57 -30.78 14.83
C GLY A 614 -24.42 -30.02 14.16
N GLY A 615 -23.23 -30.62 14.08
CA GLY A 615 -22.07 -30.08 13.36
C GLY A 615 -21.34 -28.97 14.12
N LEU A 616 -20.49 -28.22 13.42
CA LEU A 616 -19.78 -27.07 13.99
C LEU A 616 -20.76 -25.94 14.33
N PHE A 617 -20.67 -25.42 15.55
CA PHE A 617 -21.42 -24.24 15.96
C PHE A 617 -20.54 -22.99 15.92
N VAL A 618 -20.92 -22.02 15.09
CA VAL A 618 -20.22 -20.74 14.97
C VAL A 618 -20.95 -19.69 15.79
N ILE A 619 -20.26 -19.06 16.72
CA ILE A 619 -20.78 -17.98 17.55
C ILE A 619 -20.01 -16.71 17.24
N ALA A 620 -20.69 -15.62 16.90
CA ALA A 620 -20.08 -14.31 16.76
C ALA A 620 -20.40 -13.43 17.98
N THR A 621 -19.40 -12.77 18.54
CA THR A 621 -19.58 -11.90 19.72
C THR A 621 -20.02 -10.48 19.38
N GLU A 622 -20.13 -10.17 18.09
CA GLU A 622 -20.61 -8.91 17.54
C GLU A 622 -20.86 -9.06 16.03
N ARG A 623 -21.43 -8.01 15.44
CA ARG A 623 -21.53 -7.85 13.99
C ARG A 623 -20.35 -7.02 13.50
N TYR A 624 -19.72 -7.47 12.42
CA TYR A 624 -18.65 -6.70 11.79
C TYR A 624 -19.24 -5.52 11.01
N GLU A 625 -18.41 -4.54 10.66
CA GLU A 625 -18.84 -3.41 9.82
C GLU A 625 -19.33 -3.85 8.44
N SER A 626 -18.81 -4.97 7.93
CA SER A 626 -19.18 -5.56 6.65
C SER A 626 -19.90 -6.89 6.81
N ARG A 627 -21.03 -7.04 6.12
CA ARG A 627 -21.83 -8.27 6.00
C ARG A 627 -21.04 -9.40 5.38
N ARG A 628 -20.02 -9.08 4.59
CA ARG A 628 -19.10 -10.01 3.96
C ARG A 628 -18.35 -10.84 5.01
N VAL A 629 -17.76 -10.16 5.99
CA VAL A 629 -17.00 -10.78 7.09
C VAL A 629 -17.92 -11.66 7.95
N ASP A 630 -19.13 -11.20 8.21
CA ASP A 630 -20.16 -12.03 8.89
C ASP A 630 -20.47 -13.31 8.10
N ARG A 631 -20.63 -13.23 6.78
CA ARG A 631 -20.89 -14.39 5.91
C ARG A 631 -19.70 -15.35 5.88
N GLN A 632 -18.48 -14.83 5.89
CA GLN A 632 -17.26 -15.66 5.95
C GLN A 632 -17.18 -16.43 7.28
N LEU A 633 -17.49 -15.77 8.41
CA LEU A 633 -17.53 -16.42 9.72
C LEU A 633 -18.59 -17.54 9.73
N ARG A 634 -19.82 -17.26 9.27
CA ARG A 634 -20.87 -18.29 9.12
C ARG A 634 -20.46 -19.43 8.18
N GLY A 635 -19.73 -19.11 7.12
CA GLY A 635 -19.22 -20.07 6.14
C GLY A 635 -18.14 -21.00 6.68
N ARG A 636 -17.72 -20.85 7.95
CA ARG A 636 -16.79 -21.79 8.58
C ARG A 636 -17.44 -23.13 8.92
N CYS A 637 -18.76 -23.20 9.11
CA CYS A 637 -19.52 -24.43 9.31
C CYS A 637 -20.32 -24.85 8.07
N ALA A 638 -20.94 -26.04 8.14
CA ALA A 638 -21.84 -26.60 7.13
C ALA A 638 -21.25 -26.72 5.70
N ARG A 639 -20.01 -27.21 5.61
CA ARG A 639 -19.27 -27.33 4.34
C ARG A 639 -19.67 -28.62 3.62
N GLN A 640 -19.78 -28.58 2.28
CA GLN A 640 -20.13 -29.75 1.46
C GLN A 640 -21.37 -30.53 1.95
N GLY A 641 -22.37 -29.83 2.49
CA GLY A 641 -23.61 -30.44 3.00
C GLY A 641 -23.54 -30.94 4.45
N ASP A 642 -22.44 -30.68 5.16
CA ASP A 642 -22.38 -30.96 6.59
C ASP A 642 -23.45 -30.17 7.38
N PRO A 643 -23.95 -30.70 8.50
CA PRO A 643 -24.74 -29.91 9.42
C PRO A 643 -23.89 -28.80 10.06
N GLY A 644 -24.53 -27.71 10.47
CA GLY A 644 -23.86 -26.63 11.18
C GLY A 644 -24.85 -25.58 11.66
N ARG A 645 -24.42 -24.81 12.65
CA ARG A 645 -25.22 -23.72 13.23
C ARG A 645 -24.42 -22.44 13.26
N SER A 646 -25.10 -21.29 13.17
CA SER A 646 -24.49 -20.00 13.46
C SER A 646 -25.40 -19.09 14.26
N GLN A 647 -24.85 -18.29 15.16
CA GLN A 647 -25.59 -17.30 15.95
C GLN A 647 -24.71 -16.07 16.26
N PHE A 648 -25.30 -14.88 16.24
CA PHE A 648 -24.63 -13.61 16.55
C PHE A 648 -25.19 -13.02 17.84
N PHE A 649 -24.30 -12.49 18.68
CA PHE A 649 -24.61 -11.80 19.93
C PHE A 649 -24.15 -10.35 19.78
N ILE A 650 -25.04 -9.39 20.03
CA ILE A 650 -24.79 -7.96 19.78
C ILE A 650 -25.17 -7.16 21.02
N SER A 651 -24.46 -6.07 21.30
CA SER A 651 -24.85 -5.10 22.32
C SER A 651 -25.07 -3.71 21.70
N PHE A 652 -25.97 -2.92 22.28
CA PHE A 652 -26.10 -1.49 21.93
C PHE A 652 -24.83 -0.67 22.20
N GLU A 653 -23.93 -1.19 23.04
CA GLU A 653 -22.62 -0.60 23.31
C GLU A 653 -21.54 -1.01 22.28
N ASP A 654 -21.83 -1.92 21.34
CA ASP A 654 -20.89 -2.31 20.30
C ASP A 654 -20.68 -1.19 19.26
N ASP A 655 -19.51 -1.15 18.63
CA ASP A 655 -19.09 0.01 17.84
C ASP A 655 -19.98 0.25 16.62
N LEU A 656 -20.45 -0.82 15.96
CA LEU A 656 -21.44 -0.75 14.88
C LEU A 656 -22.73 -0.05 15.33
N MET A 657 -23.18 -0.32 16.54
CA MET A 657 -24.43 0.21 17.10
C MET A 657 -24.25 1.66 17.58
N ARG A 658 -23.10 1.98 18.19
CA ARG A 658 -22.76 3.35 18.66
C ARG A 658 -22.59 4.34 17.52
N ASN A 659 -21.97 3.93 16.42
CA ASN A 659 -21.67 4.81 15.28
C ASN A 659 -22.90 5.17 14.44
N PHE A 660 -24.06 4.59 14.75
CA PHE A 660 -25.30 4.83 14.02
C PHE A 660 -26.17 5.84 14.76
N ALA A 661 -26.63 6.89 14.06
CA ALA A 661 -27.55 7.93 14.55
C ALA A 661 -28.96 7.42 14.95
N ALA A 662 -29.14 6.11 15.13
CA ALA A 662 -30.31 5.54 15.77
C ALA A 662 -30.12 5.30 17.27
N ALA A 663 -29.01 5.73 17.88
CA ALA A 663 -28.88 5.73 19.34
C ALA A 663 -30.13 6.34 20.01
N ASP A 664 -30.66 7.46 19.49
CA ASP A 664 -31.87 8.10 20.03
C ASP A 664 -33.15 7.26 19.81
N ARG A 665 -33.33 6.65 18.63
CA ARG A 665 -34.52 5.81 18.34
C ARG A 665 -34.47 4.47 19.05
N MET A 666 -33.29 3.88 19.19
CA MET A 666 -33.07 2.62 19.88
C MET A 666 -33.17 2.82 21.40
N THR A 667 -32.68 3.94 21.93
CA THR A 667 -32.89 4.30 23.35
C THR A 667 -34.38 4.51 23.64
N ALA A 668 -35.10 5.24 22.77
CA ALA A 668 -36.55 5.38 22.89
C ALA A 668 -37.30 4.04 22.76
N MET A 669 -36.74 3.09 22.01
CA MET A 669 -37.26 1.72 21.92
C MET A 669 -36.98 0.92 23.19
N MET A 670 -35.77 1.00 23.76
CA MET A 670 -35.43 0.34 25.03
C MET A 670 -36.31 0.84 26.19
N GLU A 671 -36.56 2.14 26.25
CA GLU A 671 -37.48 2.76 27.22
C GLU A 671 -38.93 2.29 27.01
N ARG A 672 -39.35 2.03 25.75
CA ARG A 672 -40.69 1.52 25.41
C ARG A 672 -40.88 0.03 25.68
N PHE A 673 -39.85 -0.77 25.45
CA PHE A 673 -39.92 -2.24 25.56
C PHE A 673 -39.63 -2.74 26.98
N GLY A 674 -39.07 -1.91 27.86
CA GLY A 674 -38.92 -2.25 29.28
C GLY A 674 -38.02 -3.47 29.52
N MET A 675 -36.94 -3.62 28.75
CA MET A 675 -35.99 -4.74 28.89
C MET A 675 -35.48 -4.85 30.33
N GLN A 676 -35.68 -6.01 30.94
CA GLN A 676 -35.11 -6.33 32.25
C GLN A 676 -33.63 -6.71 32.10
N GLU A 677 -32.87 -6.60 33.20
CA GLU A 677 -31.45 -6.96 33.22
C GLU A 677 -31.26 -8.43 32.82
N GLY A 678 -30.50 -8.70 31.75
CA GLY A 678 -30.23 -10.06 31.26
C GLY A 678 -31.22 -10.62 30.23
N GLU A 679 -32.26 -9.89 29.85
CA GLU A 679 -33.17 -10.29 28.77
C GLU A 679 -32.59 -9.96 27.39
N ALA A 680 -32.61 -10.92 26.47
CA ALA A 680 -32.15 -10.74 25.09
C ALA A 680 -33.33 -10.38 24.18
N LEU A 681 -33.17 -9.39 23.31
CA LEU A 681 -34.10 -9.16 22.21
C LEU A 681 -33.75 -10.07 21.04
N GLU A 682 -34.68 -10.92 20.64
CA GLU A 682 -34.51 -11.85 19.52
C GLU A 682 -35.73 -11.78 18.58
N HIS A 683 -35.54 -11.19 17.39
CA HIS A 683 -36.59 -11.16 16.35
C HIS A 683 -36.00 -10.88 14.96
N SER A 684 -36.59 -11.48 13.93
CA SER A 684 -36.18 -11.32 12.53
C SER A 684 -36.12 -9.87 12.00
N TRP A 685 -36.87 -8.92 12.58
CA TRP A 685 -36.83 -7.52 12.15
C TRP A 685 -35.58 -6.78 12.67
N LEU A 686 -35.02 -7.23 13.80
CA LEU A 686 -33.76 -6.69 14.35
C LEU A 686 -32.60 -6.98 13.41
N ASN A 687 -32.50 -8.22 12.90
CA ASN A 687 -31.48 -8.60 11.92
C ASN A 687 -31.49 -7.64 10.71
N LYS A 688 -32.69 -7.33 10.17
CA LYS A 688 -32.82 -6.39 9.03
C LYS A 688 -32.35 -4.97 9.37
N SER A 689 -32.60 -4.52 10.61
CA SER A 689 -32.15 -3.20 11.06
C SER A 689 -30.62 -3.14 11.18
N VAL A 690 -30.00 -4.20 11.71
CA VAL A 690 -28.54 -4.29 11.80
C VAL A 690 -27.89 -4.40 10.42
N GLU A 691 -28.44 -5.22 9.52
CA GLU A 691 -27.97 -5.30 8.13
C GLU A 691 -28.08 -3.95 7.40
N THR A 692 -29.12 -3.18 7.69
CA THR A 692 -29.27 -1.82 7.13
C THR A 692 -28.19 -0.89 7.66
N ALA A 693 -27.79 -1.04 8.92
CA ALA A 693 -26.67 -0.30 9.48
C ALA A 693 -25.34 -0.68 8.79
N GLN A 694 -25.07 -1.97 8.63
CA GLN A 694 -23.89 -2.45 7.91
C GLN A 694 -23.83 -1.93 6.47
N LYS A 695 -24.95 -1.99 5.71
CA LYS A 695 -25.04 -1.44 4.34
C LYS A 695 -24.64 0.04 4.25
N ARG A 696 -25.00 0.85 5.26
CA ARG A 696 -24.61 2.27 5.28
C ARG A 696 -23.12 2.45 5.57
N VAL A 697 -22.55 1.64 6.46
CA VAL A 697 -21.11 1.66 6.75
C VAL A 697 -20.32 1.19 5.52
N GLU A 698 -20.75 0.11 4.87
CA GLU A 698 -20.18 -0.39 3.61
C GLU A 698 -20.21 0.71 2.53
N GLN A 699 -21.36 1.35 2.29
CA GLN A 699 -21.49 2.42 1.30
C GLN A 699 -20.59 3.62 1.61
N ARG A 700 -20.48 4.01 2.89
CA ARG A 700 -19.58 5.08 3.33
C ARG A 700 -18.12 4.71 3.05
N ASN A 701 -17.72 3.49 3.39
CA ASN A 701 -16.36 2.99 3.18
C ASN A 701 -16.03 2.86 1.68
N TYR A 702 -16.98 2.40 0.86
CA TYR A 702 -16.86 2.37 -0.60
C TYR A 702 -16.64 3.78 -1.17
N THR A 703 -17.43 4.77 -0.72
CA THR A 703 -17.31 6.16 -1.18
C THR A 703 -15.95 6.75 -0.83
N TRP A 704 -15.43 6.46 0.37
CA TRP A 704 -14.09 6.85 0.79
C TRP A 704 -13.00 6.22 -0.09
N ARG A 705 -13.04 4.90 -0.30
CA ARG A 705 -12.08 4.18 -1.15
C ARG A 705 -12.09 4.68 -2.59
N LYS A 706 -13.28 4.89 -3.15
CA LYS A 706 -13.45 5.45 -4.50
C LYS A 706 -12.77 6.82 -4.62
N ARG A 707 -12.96 7.69 -3.62
CA ARG A 707 -12.32 9.01 -3.62
C ARG A 707 -10.80 8.90 -3.55
N VAL A 708 -10.24 8.04 -2.68
CA VAL A 708 -8.79 7.80 -2.62
C VAL A 708 -8.24 7.32 -3.97
N LEU A 709 -8.94 6.39 -4.63
CA LEU A 709 -8.58 5.91 -5.96
C LEU A 709 -8.61 7.02 -7.02
N GLU A 710 -9.60 7.92 -7.00
CA GLU A 710 -9.69 9.02 -7.95
C GLU A 710 -8.50 10.00 -7.88
N PHE A 711 -7.93 10.22 -6.69
CA PHE A 711 -6.68 10.97 -6.52
C PHE A 711 -5.47 10.19 -7.04
N ASP A 712 -5.38 8.89 -6.73
CA ASP A 712 -4.29 8.04 -7.22
C ASP A 712 -4.35 7.80 -8.73
N ASP A 713 -5.52 7.83 -9.37
CA ASP A 713 -5.67 7.70 -10.83
C ASP A 713 -4.95 8.82 -11.59
N VAL A 714 -4.88 10.02 -10.99
CA VAL A 714 -4.09 11.13 -11.54
C VAL A 714 -2.60 10.78 -11.47
N MET A 715 -2.14 10.32 -10.30
CA MET A 715 -0.76 9.88 -10.10
C MET A 715 -0.40 8.68 -10.99
N ASN A 716 -1.33 7.77 -11.21
CA ASN A 716 -1.10 6.58 -12.00
C ASN A 716 -0.85 6.89 -13.47
N LYS A 717 -1.56 7.87 -14.05
CA LYS A 717 -1.29 8.35 -15.41
C LYS A 717 0.10 8.95 -15.54
N GLN A 718 0.50 9.75 -14.56
CA GLN A 718 1.85 10.34 -14.51
C GLN A 718 2.91 9.26 -14.37
N ARG A 719 2.66 8.27 -13.51
CA ARG A 719 3.52 7.10 -13.28
C ARG A 719 3.68 6.26 -14.55
N GLU A 720 2.61 6.03 -15.31
CA GLU A 720 2.67 5.29 -16.57
C GLU A 720 3.63 5.95 -17.57
N VAL A 721 3.57 7.27 -17.69
CA VAL A 721 4.49 8.04 -18.54
C VAL A 721 5.92 7.97 -18.01
N VAL A 722 6.14 8.23 -16.72
CA VAL A 722 7.48 8.28 -16.12
C VAL A 722 8.14 6.90 -16.11
N TYR A 723 7.43 5.86 -15.70
CA TYR A 723 7.95 4.48 -15.68
C TYR A 723 8.09 3.93 -17.10
N GLY A 724 7.23 4.32 -18.03
CA GLY A 724 7.40 4.04 -19.45
C GLY A 724 8.72 4.59 -19.97
N TYR A 725 8.95 5.90 -19.77
CA TYR A 725 10.19 6.56 -20.18
C TYR A 725 11.42 5.96 -19.49
N ARG A 726 11.35 5.69 -18.19
CA ARG A 726 12.44 5.06 -17.45
C ARG A 726 12.78 3.66 -17.97
N ASN A 727 11.78 2.84 -18.27
CA ASN A 727 11.99 1.49 -18.84
C ASN A 727 12.54 1.55 -20.28
N GLU A 728 12.15 2.55 -21.07
CA GLU A 728 12.75 2.81 -22.37
C GLU A 728 14.24 3.11 -22.25
N VAL A 729 14.64 4.00 -21.32
CA VAL A 729 16.05 4.29 -21.02
C VAL A 729 16.81 3.03 -20.56
N LEU A 730 16.19 2.19 -19.73
CA LEU A 730 16.82 0.93 -19.25
C LEU A 730 17.04 -0.10 -20.36
N THR A 731 16.18 -0.12 -21.38
CA THR A 731 16.13 -1.20 -22.38
C THR A 731 16.64 -0.81 -23.76
N THR A 732 16.78 0.49 -24.05
CA THR A 732 17.28 0.97 -25.34
C THR A 732 18.68 0.44 -25.63
N GLU A 733 18.90 0.02 -26.88
CA GLU A 733 20.22 -0.36 -27.39
C GLU A 733 21.06 0.88 -27.76
N THR A 734 20.42 2.04 -27.95
CA THR A 734 21.03 3.29 -28.44
C THR A 734 20.73 4.47 -27.50
N PRO A 735 21.25 4.47 -26.25
CA PRO A 735 20.99 5.55 -25.28
C PRO A 735 21.41 6.94 -25.78
N ARG A 736 22.36 7.01 -26.72
CA ARG A 736 22.78 8.24 -27.39
C ARG A 736 21.67 8.98 -28.13
N GLU A 737 20.70 8.27 -28.69
CA GLU A 737 19.57 8.91 -29.39
C GLU A 737 18.73 9.72 -28.40
N LEU A 738 18.45 9.18 -27.22
CA LEU A 738 17.74 9.88 -26.14
C LEU A 738 18.50 11.11 -25.64
N VAL A 739 19.83 11.03 -25.54
CA VAL A 739 20.69 12.17 -25.21
C VAL A 739 20.58 13.26 -26.27
N ASN A 740 20.65 12.89 -27.55
CA ASN A 740 20.53 13.85 -28.66
C ASN A 740 19.15 14.51 -28.69
N GLU A 741 18.08 13.74 -28.48
CA GLU A 741 16.72 14.26 -28.37
C GLU A 741 16.59 15.24 -27.20
N THR A 742 17.20 14.93 -26.05
CA THR A 742 17.22 15.84 -24.89
C THR A 742 17.91 17.17 -25.24
N ILE A 743 19.05 17.12 -25.94
CA ILE A 743 19.78 18.32 -26.40
C ILE A 743 18.92 19.14 -27.38
N GLU A 744 18.33 18.48 -28.38
CA GLU A 744 17.48 19.10 -29.40
C GLU A 744 16.18 19.67 -28.84
N LYS A 745 15.71 19.17 -27.70
CA LYS A 745 14.49 19.65 -27.03
C LYS A 745 14.77 20.81 -26.07
N VAL A 746 15.77 20.67 -25.19
CA VAL A 746 15.99 21.60 -24.08
C VAL A 746 16.62 22.91 -24.55
N ILE A 747 17.61 22.85 -25.45
CA ILE A 747 18.33 24.05 -25.89
C ILE A 747 17.39 25.03 -26.61
N PRO A 748 16.58 24.62 -27.62
CA PRO A 748 15.66 25.55 -28.27
C PRO A 748 14.62 26.12 -27.33
N ALA A 749 14.04 25.30 -26.43
CA ALA A 749 13.04 25.76 -25.47
C ALA A 749 13.61 26.84 -24.51
N LYS A 750 14.86 26.69 -24.06
CA LYS A 750 15.53 27.69 -23.22
C LYS A 750 15.90 28.95 -23.98
N VAL A 751 16.34 28.83 -25.22
CA VAL A 751 16.62 29.99 -26.09
C VAL A 751 15.34 30.79 -26.34
N GLU A 752 14.22 30.11 -26.62
CA GLU A 752 12.92 30.76 -26.77
C GLU A 752 12.47 31.43 -25.46
N GLU A 753 12.66 30.79 -24.30
CA GLU A 753 12.33 31.38 -22.99
C GLU A 753 13.02 32.74 -22.74
N TYR A 754 14.29 32.87 -23.11
CA TYR A 754 15.07 34.11 -22.92
C TYR A 754 14.88 35.15 -24.03
N LEU A 755 14.50 34.71 -25.24
CA LEU A 755 14.42 35.58 -26.43
C LEU A 755 12.99 35.85 -26.91
N ALA A 756 11.97 35.27 -26.28
CA ALA A 756 10.56 35.48 -26.63
C ALA A 756 10.12 36.92 -26.39
N ASP A 757 9.39 37.47 -27.36
CA ASP A 757 8.80 38.81 -27.29
C ASP A 757 7.53 38.76 -26.43
N ARG A 758 7.65 38.98 -25.11
CA ARG A 758 6.52 39.05 -24.18
C ARG A 758 6.18 40.51 -23.91
N ASP A 759 5.03 40.97 -24.41
CA ASP A 759 4.36 42.26 -24.15
C ASP A 759 5.20 43.31 -23.37
N GLY A 760 6.30 43.80 -23.98
CA GLY A 760 7.12 44.91 -23.47
C GLY A 760 8.48 44.56 -22.81
N GLU A 761 8.89 43.29 -22.74
CA GLU A 761 10.24 42.90 -22.28
C GLU A 761 11.22 42.74 -23.45
N SER A 762 12.44 43.28 -23.30
CA SER A 762 13.50 43.15 -24.30
C SER A 762 14.13 41.74 -24.21
N PRO A 763 14.57 41.12 -25.32
CA PRO A 763 15.28 39.84 -25.28
C PRO A 763 16.50 39.89 -24.34
N ASP A 764 16.62 38.90 -23.44
CA ASP A 764 17.69 38.86 -22.44
C ASP A 764 18.87 38.00 -22.89
N TYR A 765 19.69 38.58 -23.76
CA TYR A 765 20.94 37.95 -24.21
C TYR A 765 21.96 37.73 -23.07
N THR A 766 21.84 38.48 -21.97
CA THR A 766 22.80 38.40 -20.86
C THR A 766 22.55 37.15 -20.03
N GLU A 767 21.29 36.90 -19.69
CA GLU A 767 20.90 35.68 -18.97
C GLU A 767 21.08 34.43 -19.83
N LEU A 768 20.76 34.49 -21.12
CA LEU A 768 21.04 33.38 -22.05
C LEU A 768 22.53 33.03 -22.06
N LEU A 769 23.42 34.03 -22.16
CA LEU A 769 24.86 33.81 -22.17
C LEU A 769 25.38 33.26 -20.82
N HIS A 770 24.81 33.72 -19.70
CA HIS A 770 25.13 33.17 -18.38
C HIS A 770 24.70 31.70 -18.26
N TRP A 771 23.49 31.37 -18.71
CA TRP A 771 22.97 30.01 -18.70
C TRP A 771 23.82 29.07 -19.57
N VAL A 772 24.12 29.48 -20.82
CA VAL A 772 24.98 28.71 -21.74
C VAL A 772 26.33 28.41 -21.09
N ASN A 773 27.01 29.43 -20.55
CA ASN A 773 28.36 29.27 -19.98
C ASN A 773 28.38 28.53 -18.63
N SER A 774 27.27 28.49 -17.89
CA SER A 774 27.18 27.79 -16.60
C SER A 774 26.66 26.35 -16.72
N THR A 775 25.88 26.06 -17.77
CA THR A 775 25.14 24.81 -17.93
C THR A 775 25.70 23.92 -19.05
N LEU A 776 26.14 24.52 -20.16
CA LEU A 776 26.58 23.80 -21.36
C LEU A 776 28.13 23.67 -21.38
N PRO A 777 28.68 22.66 -22.08
CA PRO A 777 30.12 22.40 -22.12
C PRO A 777 30.87 23.31 -23.10
N ILE A 778 30.26 24.43 -23.48
CA ILE A 778 30.75 25.36 -24.49
C ILE A 778 30.98 26.72 -23.84
N ARG A 779 31.98 27.43 -24.34
CA ARG A 779 32.15 28.84 -24.03
C ARG A 779 31.59 29.65 -25.18
N LEU A 780 30.76 30.62 -24.84
CA LEU A 780 30.17 31.55 -25.79
C LEU A 780 30.57 32.97 -25.39
N ASP A 781 31.21 33.69 -26.31
CA ASP A 781 31.55 35.09 -26.12
C ASP A 781 30.36 35.99 -26.51
N PRO A 782 30.16 37.16 -25.85
CA PRO A 782 29.02 38.04 -26.14
C PRO A 782 28.90 38.48 -27.60
N SER A 783 30.02 38.62 -28.30
CA SER A 783 30.07 38.96 -29.73
C SER A 783 29.45 37.89 -30.63
N GLU A 784 29.40 36.62 -30.19
CA GLU A 784 28.77 35.54 -30.97
C GLU A 784 27.23 35.62 -30.98
N LEU A 785 26.61 36.33 -30.02
CA LEU A 785 25.16 36.53 -29.92
C LEU A 785 24.70 37.92 -30.37
N VAL A 786 25.47 38.97 -30.09
CA VAL A 786 25.03 40.36 -30.22
C VAL A 786 25.41 40.99 -31.57
N ASP A 787 26.54 40.58 -32.17
CA ASP A 787 27.06 41.25 -33.37
C ASP A 787 26.43 40.76 -34.69
N THR A 788 25.61 39.71 -34.65
CA THR A 788 24.90 39.18 -35.82
C THR A 788 23.40 39.10 -35.52
N PRO A 789 22.52 39.80 -36.26
CA PRO A 789 21.07 39.62 -36.09
C PRO A 789 20.70 38.21 -36.53
N ARG A 790 20.43 37.34 -35.55
CA ARG A 790 19.97 35.96 -35.76
C ARG A 790 18.61 35.78 -35.13
N SER A 791 17.76 34.97 -35.74
CA SER A 791 16.51 34.57 -35.08
C SER A 791 16.79 33.68 -33.87
N ALA A 792 15.83 33.57 -32.96
CA ALA A 792 15.93 32.65 -31.82
C ALA A 792 16.17 31.19 -32.30
N GLU A 793 15.55 30.79 -33.41
CA GLU A 793 15.74 29.48 -34.03
C GLU A 793 17.17 29.27 -34.54
N GLU A 794 17.77 30.28 -35.19
CA GLU A 794 19.14 30.21 -35.69
C GLU A 794 20.17 30.14 -34.55
N ILE A 795 19.91 30.86 -33.45
CA ILE A 795 20.74 30.78 -32.24
C ILE A 795 20.61 29.40 -31.60
N ALA A 796 19.39 28.87 -31.48
CA ALA A 796 19.15 27.55 -30.94
C ALA A 796 19.86 26.45 -31.74
N GLN A 797 19.74 26.46 -33.07
CA GLN A 797 20.39 25.46 -33.93
C GLN A 797 21.92 25.54 -33.82
N MET A 798 22.49 26.74 -33.83
CA MET A 798 23.93 26.92 -33.63
C MET A 798 24.40 26.30 -32.30
N LEU A 799 23.66 26.55 -31.21
CA LEU A 799 24.01 26.00 -29.90
C LEU A 799 23.90 24.48 -29.87
N VAL A 800 22.83 23.91 -30.46
CA VAL A 800 22.66 22.45 -30.59
C VAL A 800 23.85 21.83 -31.34
N ASP A 801 24.23 22.38 -32.49
CA ASP A 801 25.34 21.86 -33.30
C ASP A 801 26.68 21.94 -32.54
N LYS A 802 26.96 23.09 -31.90
CA LYS A 802 28.19 23.32 -31.13
C LYS A 802 28.27 22.36 -29.93
N VAL A 803 27.14 22.11 -29.24
CA VAL A 803 27.07 21.17 -28.10
C VAL A 803 27.25 19.73 -28.56
N LYS A 804 26.57 19.30 -29.62
CA LYS A 804 26.70 17.94 -30.17
C LYS A 804 28.12 17.64 -30.63
N GLU A 805 28.75 18.57 -31.34
CA GLU A 805 30.12 18.39 -31.80
C GLU A 805 31.10 18.33 -30.62
N THR A 806 30.92 19.19 -29.62
CA THR A 806 31.73 19.16 -28.38
C THR A 806 31.56 17.84 -27.65
N TYR A 807 30.33 17.33 -27.56
CA TYR A 807 30.04 16.04 -26.94
C TYR A 807 30.70 14.89 -27.71
N ARG A 808 30.56 14.87 -29.04
CA ARG A 808 31.18 13.89 -29.94
C ARG A 808 32.70 13.81 -29.77
N LEU A 809 33.37 14.95 -29.70
CA LEU A 809 34.83 15.03 -29.50
C LEU A 809 35.24 14.53 -28.10
N ARG A 810 34.42 14.76 -27.06
CA ARG A 810 34.72 14.31 -25.69
C ARG A 810 34.62 12.80 -25.53
N ILE A 811 33.72 12.14 -26.25
CA ILE A 811 33.44 10.71 -26.12
C ILE A 811 34.26 9.84 -27.07
N GLU A 812 35.00 10.42 -28.02
CA GLU A 812 35.71 9.73 -29.10
C GLU A 812 36.71 8.67 -28.60
N ASN A 813 37.24 8.82 -27.38
CA ASN A 813 38.22 7.92 -26.78
C ASN A 813 37.64 6.95 -25.74
N LEU A 814 36.31 6.88 -25.58
CA LEU A 814 35.66 6.03 -24.58
C LEU A 814 35.23 4.67 -25.17
N PRO A 815 35.36 3.57 -24.41
CA PRO A 815 34.76 2.29 -24.80
C PRO A 815 33.23 2.42 -24.95
N PRO A 816 32.62 1.91 -26.04
CA PRO A 816 31.18 2.04 -26.29
C PRO A 816 30.30 1.51 -25.14
N GLU A 817 30.65 0.36 -24.55
CA GLU A 817 29.86 -0.25 -23.46
C GLU A 817 29.82 0.61 -22.19
N VAL A 818 30.93 1.25 -21.83
CA VAL A 818 31.02 2.13 -20.66
C VAL A 818 30.21 3.41 -20.92
N LEU A 819 30.31 3.92 -22.15
CA LEU A 819 29.58 5.10 -22.57
C LEU A 819 28.07 4.88 -22.55
N ASP A 820 27.59 3.75 -23.07
CA ASP A 820 26.15 3.41 -23.03
C ASP A 820 25.64 3.27 -21.59
N GLN A 821 26.43 2.71 -20.67
CA GLN A 821 26.06 2.60 -19.26
C GLN A 821 26.00 3.98 -18.59
N GLU A 822 26.98 4.84 -18.85
CA GLU A 822 27.02 6.19 -18.30
C GLU A 822 25.90 7.09 -18.87
N GLU A 823 25.65 7.05 -20.18
CA GLU A 823 24.53 7.77 -20.82
C GLU A 823 23.18 7.35 -20.20
N ARG A 824 22.92 6.04 -20.04
CA ARG A 824 21.71 5.55 -19.35
C ARG A 824 21.63 6.05 -17.91
N ARG A 825 22.72 5.90 -17.15
CA ARG A 825 22.77 6.28 -15.73
C ARG A 825 22.47 7.76 -15.55
N MET A 826 22.99 8.65 -16.40
CA MET A 826 22.77 10.09 -16.31
C MET A 826 21.29 10.46 -16.46
N VAL A 827 20.60 9.85 -17.41
CA VAL A 827 19.17 10.05 -17.64
C VAL A 827 18.35 9.45 -16.50
N LEU A 828 18.68 8.22 -16.05
CA LEU A 828 17.97 7.57 -14.94
C LEU A 828 18.08 8.36 -13.62
N VAL A 829 19.27 8.86 -13.28
CA VAL A 829 19.46 9.69 -12.07
C VAL A 829 18.63 10.97 -12.13
N ALA A 830 18.51 11.58 -13.30
CA ALA A 830 17.67 12.76 -13.50
C ALA A 830 16.18 12.44 -13.30
N ILE A 831 15.69 11.36 -13.94
CA ILE A 831 14.32 10.87 -13.77
C ILE A 831 14.03 10.59 -12.29
N ASP A 832 14.86 9.78 -11.64
CA ASP A 832 14.62 9.30 -10.27
C ASP A 832 14.60 10.46 -9.27
N LYS A 833 15.56 11.40 -9.35
CA LYS A 833 15.63 12.57 -8.48
C LYS A 833 14.40 13.46 -8.61
N GLN A 834 14.03 13.81 -9.84
CA GLN A 834 12.91 14.72 -10.07
C GLN A 834 11.57 14.04 -9.77
N TRP A 835 11.42 12.75 -10.09
CA TRP A 835 10.24 11.97 -9.73
C TRP A 835 10.04 11.88 -8.22
N GLN A 836 11.09 11.63 -7.43
CA GLN A 836 11.00 11.61 -5.97
C GLN A 836 10.59 12.96 -5.38
N SER A 837 11.10 14.06 -5.94
CA SER A 837 10.67 15.40 -5.55
C SER A 837 9.20 15.65 -5.91
N HIS A 838 8.76 15.16 -7.07
CA HIS A 838 7.38 15.28 -7.51
C HIS A 838 6.44 14.48 -6.61
N LEU A 839 6.77 13.24 -6.24
CA LEU A 839 5.97 12.45 -5.30
C LEU A 839 5.74 13.19 -3.98
N TYR A 840 6.78 13.83 -3.44
CA TYR A 840 6.68 14.66 -2.23
C TYR A 840 5.73 15.85 -2.42
N ASN A 841 5.88 16.59 -3.52
CA ASN A 841 5.01 17.73 -3.84
C ASN A 841 3.54 17.30 -4.02
N MET A 842 3.32 16.12 -4.60
CA MET A 842 2.00 15.54 -4.83
C MET A 842 1.31 15.12 -3.53
N ASP A 843 2.05 14.54 -2.58
CA ASP A 843 1.53 14.24 -1.25
C ASP A 843 1.12 15.53 -0.51
N ALA A 844 1.98 16.56 -0.52
CA ALA A 844 1.68 17.87 0.06
C ALA A 844 0.45 18.54 -0.59
N LEU A 845 0.34 18.46 -1.92
CA LEU A 845 -0.80 18.99 -2.66
C LEU A 845 -2.10 18.28 -2.26
N ARG A 846 -2.09 16.95 -2.15
CA ARG A 846 -3.26 16.15 -1.77
C ARG A 846 -3.79 16.56 -0.40
N GLU A 847 -2.91 16.80 0.57
CA GLU A 847 -3.28 17.24 1.92
C GLU A 847 -3.81 18.69 1.94
N GLY A 848 -3.14 19.59 1.22
CA GLY A 848 -3.51 21.01 1.18
C GLY A 848 -4.83 21.32 0.46
N VAL A 849 -5.21 20.51 -0.53
CA VAL A 849 -6.44 20.69 -1.32
C VAL A 849 -7.71 20.51 -0.47
N GLY A 850 -7.66 19.68 0.59
CA GLY A 850 -8.79 19.50 1.51
C GLY A 850 -9.20 20.76 2.26
N LEU A 851 -8.24 21.64 2.57
CA LEU A 851 -8.46 22.89 3.30
C LEU A 851 -9.12 23.97 2.40
N ARG A 852 -8.96 23.86 1.08
CA ARG A 852 -9.49 24.83 0.10
C ARG A 852 -10.94 24.56 -0.32
N ALA A 853 -11.52 23.46 0.15
CA ALA A 853 -12.93 23.09 -0.07
C ALA A 853 -13.95 24.13 0.47
N GLN A 854 -13.50 25.15 1.20
CA GLN A 854 -14.34 26.28 1.65
C GLN A 854 -14.88 27.15 0.50
N GLY A 855 -14.36 27.00 -0.73
CA GLY A 855 -14.71 27.83 -1.91
C GLY A 855 -15.78 27.27 -2.87
N GLN A 856 -16.61 26.29 -2.49
CA GLN A 856 -17.63 25.64 -3.35
C GLN A 856 -17.12 24.92 -4.62
N LYS A 857 -15.81 24.82 -4.83
CA LYS A 857 -15.22 24.04 -5.93
C LYS A 857 -14.91 22.60 -5.50
N ASP A 858 -14.98 21.65 -6.43
CA ASP A 858 -14.62 20.25 -6.17
C ASP A 858 -13.10 20.13 -5.96
N PRO A 859 -12.63 19.68 -4.78
CA PRO A 859 -11.21 19.51 -4.50
C PRO A 859 -10.49 18.60 -5.50
N LEU A 860 -11.15 17.58 -6.06
CA LEU A 860 -10.53 16.68 -7.02
C LEU A 860 -10.20 17.39 -8.35
N ILE A 861 -11.01 18.36 -8.76
CA ILE A 861 -10.78 19.11 -10.01
C ILE A 861 -9.58 20.03 -9.84
N GLU A 862 -9.52 20.78 -8.74
CA GLU A 862 -8.37 21.65 -8.44
C GLU A 862 -7.08 20.83 -8.32
N TYR A 863 -7.13 19.68 -7.63
CA TYR A 863 -6.00 18.75 -7.57
C TYR A 863 -5.55 18.29 -8.96
N LYS A 864 -6.48 17.93 -9.87
CA LYS A 864 -6.13 17.50 -11.23
C LYS A 864 -5.41 18.58 -12.02
N THR A 865 -5.87 19.83 -11.93
CA THR A 865 -5.27 20.96 -12.64
C THR A 865 -3.86 21.25 -12.12
N GLU A 866 -3.71 21.42 -10.80
CA GLU A 866 -2.39 21.68 -10.17
C GLU A 866 -1.42 20.50 -10.37
N ALA A 867 -1.91 19.26 -10.25
CA ALA A 867 -1.11 18.06 -10.49
C ALA A 867 -0.59 17.98 -11.94
N TYR A 868 -1.39 18.42 -12.91
CA TYR A 868 -0.97 18.45 -14.31
C TYR A 868 0.11 19.50 -14.55
N GLU A 869 -0.04 20.70 -13.98
CA GLU A 869 0.99 21.75 -14.07
C GLU A 869 2.31 21.30 -13.45
N LEU A 870 2.27 20.71 -12.25
CA LEU A 870 3.45 20.12 -11.61
C LEU A 870 4.08 19.01 -12.46
N PHE A 871 3.27 18.20 -13.14
CA PHE A 871 3.76 17.14 -14.02
C PHE A 871 4.44 17.65 -15.28
N VAL A 872 3.90 18.70 -15.91
CA VAL A 872 4.55 19.34 -17.07
C VAL A 872 5.91 19.94 -16.64
N GLN A 873 5.94 20.59 -15.48
CA GLN A 873 7.19 21.11 -14.90
C GLN A 873 8.18 19.99 -14.56
N LEU A 874 7.71 18.86 -14.03
CA LEU A 874 8.53 17.67 -13.78
C LEU A 874 9.22 17.20 -15.06
N MET A 875 8.48 17.01 -16.16
CA MET A 875 9.06 16.51 -17.41
C MET A 875 10.13 17.46 -17.95
N ALA A 876 9.87 18.77 -17.92
CA ALA A 876 10.87 19.77 -18.29
C ALA A 876 12.11 19.75 -17.36
N SER A 877 11.89 19.55 -16.06
CA SER A 877 12.97 19.47 -15.06
C SER A 877 13.82 18.21 -15.21
N ILE A 878 13.21 17.08 -15.61
CA ILE A 878 13.93 15.84 -15.94
C ILE A 878 14.88 16.09 -17.11
N ASP A 879 14.39 16.66 -18.21
CA ASP A 879 15.20 16.92 -19.40
C ASP A 879 16.35 17.90 -19.08
N GLN A 880 16.08 18.94 -18.30
CA GLN A 880 17.08 19.91 -17.86
C GLN A 880 18.14 19.29 -16.94
N GLU A 881 17.74 18.46 -15.97
CA GLU A 881 18.68 17.77 -15.07
C GLU A 881 19.50 16.72 -15.84
N ALA A 882 18.90 16.00 -16.78
CA ALA A 882 19.61 15.05 -17.65
C ALA A 882 20.70 15.75 -18.47
N LEU A 883 20.38 16.91 -19.06
CA LEU A 883 21.33 17.75 -19.78
C LEU A 883 22.47 18.23 -18.87
N GLN A 884 22.15 18.69 -17.65
CA GLN A 884 23.15 19.11 -16.66
C GLN A 884 24.07 17.96 -16.21
N ASN A 885 23.50 16.78 -15.97
CA ASN A 885 24.23 15.58 -15.58
C ASN A 885 25.22 15.14 -16.67
N LEU A 886 24.82 15.25 -17.95
CA LEU A 886 25.67 14.96 -19.10
C LEU A 886 27.01 15.70 -19.03
N PHE A 887 26.97 16.98 -18.68
CA PHE A 887 28.15 17.85 -18.74
C PHE A 887 28.97 17.89 -17.44
N ARG A 888 28.32 17.68 -16.29
CA ARG A 888 29.03 17.44 -15.03
C ARG A 888 29.77 16.10 -15.06
N SER A 889 29.14 15.04 -15.58
CA SER A 889 29.75 13.71 -15.66
C SER A 889 30.87 13.63 -16.68
N ALA A 890 30.75 14.24 -17.86
CA ALA A 890 31.85 14.27 -18.85
C ALA A 890 33.16 14.85 -18.29
N SER A 891 33.06 15.84 -17.39
CA SER A 891 34.22 16.45 -16.71
C SER A 891 34.80 15.54 -15.62
N ASN A 892 33.95 14.75 -14.95
CA ASN A 892 34.34 13.80 -13.91
C ASN A 892 34.82 12.45 -14.47
N LEU A 893 34.33 12.01 -15.62
CA LEU A 893 34.72 10.76 -16.29
C LEU A 893 36.17 10.83 -16.76
N GLU A 894 36.60 11.99 -17.25
CA GLU A 894 38.01 12.26 -17.60
C GLU A 894 38.91 12.21 -16.35
N ALA A 895 38.44 12.74 -15.21
CA ALA A 895 39.16 12.67 -13.93
C ALA A 895 39.21 11.24 -13.38
N TYR A 896 38.12 10.48 -13.49
CA TYR A 896 38.01 9.09 -13.08
C TYR A 896 38.87 8.16 -13.94
N LEU A 897 38.91 8.36 -15.27
CA LEU A 897 39.77 7.61 -16.18
C LEU A 897 41.25 7.95 -15.99
N ARG A 898 41.60 9.22 -15.71
CA ARG A 898 42.97 9.59 -15.30
C ARG A 898 43.36 8.96 -13.96
N GLN A 899 42.40 8.78 -13.05
CA GLN A 899 42.61 8.09 -11.76
C GLN A 899 42.82 6.59 -11.97
N LEU A 900 42.02 5.93 -12.81
CA LEU A 900 42.21 4.52 -13.19
C LEU A 900 43.54 4.29 -13.92
N GLN A 901 43.95 5.21 -14.79
CA GLN A 901 45.25 5.16 -15.49
C GLN A 901 46.45 5.46 -14.59
N SER A 902 46.24 6.08 -13.41
CA SER A 902 47.31 6.38 -12.44
C SER A 902 47.37 5.38 -11.27
N MET A 903 46.48 4.38 -11.23
CA MET A 903 46.65 3.24 -10.33
C MET A 903 47.83 2.37 -10.82
N PRO A 904 48.81 2.04 -9.97
CA PRO A 904 49.89 1.12 -10.33
C PRO A 904 49.29 -0.22 -10.75
N GLN A 905 49.64 -0.71 -11.93
CA GLN A 905 49.42 -2.11 -12.31
C GLN A 905 50.29 -2.99 -11.40
N GLU A 906 49.77 -3.40 -10.25
CA GLU A 906 50.30 -4.57 -9.58
C GLU A 906 49.91 -5.80 -10.40
N LEU A 907 50.94 -6.45 -10.94
CA LEU A 907 50.89 -7.70 -11.68
C LEU A 907 50.20 -8.77 -10.83
N HIS A 908 48.96 -9.13 -11.20
CA HIS A 908 48.38 -10.41 -10.82
C HIS A 908 48.19 -11.29 -12.06
N GLY A 909 48.89 -12.42 -12.04
CA GLY A 909 48.65 -13.55 -12.94
C GLY A 909 47.26 -14.16 -12.71
N PRO A 910 46.85 -15.11 -13.56
CA PRO A 910 45.45 -15.52 -13.65
C PRO A 910 45.11 -16.44 -12.48
N ASP A 911 44.36 -15.92 -11.52
CA ASP A 911 43.51 -16.72 -10.64
C ASP A 911 42.16 -16.00 -10.48
N GLU A 912 41.10 -16.77 -10.69
CA GLU A 912 39.71 -16.34 -10.74
C GLU A 912 39.16 -15.94 -9.36
N THR A 913 38.19 -15.01 -9.39
CA THR A 913 37.14 -14.75 -8.39
C THR A 913 37.52 -14.19 -7.01
N ALA A 914 37.42 -12.85 -6.89
CA ALA A 914 36.97 -12.18 -5.67
C ALA A 914 36.45 -10.77 -6.00
N ILE A 915 35.13 -10.61 -6.14
CA ILE A 915 34.47 -9.29 -6.10
C ILE A 915 33.98 -9.12 -4.67
N GLY A 916 34.56 -8.14 -3.97
CA GLY A 916 34.22 -7.79 -2.60
C GLY A 916 32.85 -7.11 -2.52
N TYR A 917 31.97 -7.69 -1.72
CA TYR A 917 30.76 -7.04 -1.20
C TYR A 917 31.13 -6.35 0.12
N ASP A 918 31.54 -5.08 0.06
CA ASP A 918 31.61 -4.22 1.25
C ASP A 918 30.81 -2.95 0.97
N ASN A 919 29.50 -3.04 1.21
CA ASN A 919 28.60 -1.97 1.65
C ASN A 919 27.18 -2.53 1.80
N ILE A 920 27.02 -3.47 2.74
CA ILE A 920 25.71 -3.84 3.29
C ILE A 920 25.86 -3.81 4.81
N ALA A 921 24.94 -3.11 5.46
CA ALA A 921 24.85 -2.97 6.91
C ALA A 921 24.90 -4.35 7.59
N THR A 922 25.90 -4.56 8.43
CA THR A 922 26.05 -5.74 9.28
C THR A 922 25.01 -5.74 10.40
N THR A 923 24.05 -6.66 10.33
CA THR A 923 23.33 -7.17 11.51
C THR A 923 24.06 -8.44 12.00
N GLY A 924 24.42 -8.45 13.27
CA GLY A 924 25.30 -9.46 13.86
C GLY A 924 24.60 -10.78 14.19
N SER A 925 25.25 -11.89 13.86
CA SER A 925 25.12 -13.18 14.54
C SER A 925 26.21 -14.12 14.01
N SER A 926 27.28 -14.31 14.79
CA SER A 926 28.39 -15.22 14.47
C SER A 926 28.22 -16.57 15.16
N GLY A 927 27.97 -17.61 14.36
CA GLY A 927 28.05 -19.02 14.75
C GLY A 927 29.07 -19.74 13.85
N ASN A 928 30.18 -20.18 14.44
CA ASN A 928 31.29 -20.87 13.77
C ASN A 928 30.87 -22.24 13.18
N VAL A 929 31.18 -22.47 11.90
CA VAL A 929 31.35 -23.82 11.34
C VAL A 929 32.57 -23.86 10.42
N ASN A 930 33.40 -24.89 10.62
CA ASN A 930 34.74 -25.12 10.11
C ASN A 930 34.71 -25.90 8.77
N PRO A 931 35.32 -25.44 7.66
CA PRO A 931 35.32 -26.18 6.40
C PRO A 931 36.67 -26.88 6.17
N GLN A 932 36.71 -28.21 6.29
CA GLN A 932 37.75 -29.03 5.69
C GLN A 932 37.15 -30.29 5.05
N SER A 933 37.70 -30.64 3.89
CA SER A 933 37.50 -31.85 3.06
C SER A 933 36.48 -31.78 1.91
N LEU A 934 36.98 -31.42 0.72
CA LEU A 934 36.51 -31.98 -0.56
C LEU A 934 37.72 -32.19 -1.50
N PRO A 935 37.85 -33.35 -2.17
CA PRO A 935 38.94 -33.67 -3.08
C PRO A 935 38.67 -33.20 -4.53
N SER A 936 39.76 -32.92 -5.25
CA SER A 936 39.84 -32.45 -6.64
C SER A 936 39.26 -33.45 -7.67
N PRO A 937 38.64 -33.00 -8.78
CA PRO A 937 38.24 -33.88 -9.87
C PRO A 937 39.23 -33.86 -11.05
N GLU A 938 39.81 -35.03 -11.36
CA GLU A 938 40.44 -35.30 -12.65
C GLU A 938 39.39 -35.50 -13.75
N GLY A 939 39.78 -35.13 -14.98
CA GLY A 939 38.90 -34.96 -16.12
C GLY A 939 38.23 -36.23 -16.64
N THR A 940 36.97 -36.07 -17.07
CA THR A 940 36.36 -36.95 -18.09
C THR A 940 35.31 -36.15 -18.87
N VAL A 941 35.51 -36.03 -20.18
CA VAL A 941 34.59 -35.35 -21.11
C VAL A 941 33.35 -36.23 -21.31
N LEU A 942 32.21 -35.81 -20.76
CA LEU A 942 30.90 -36.43 -21.01
C LEU A 942 30.16 -35.67 -22.13
N LYS A 943 30.01 -36.33 -23.28
CA LYS A 943 29.15 -35.88 -24.40
C LYS A 943 27.67 -36.00 -24.02
N LEU A 944 26.98 -34.88 -23.89
CA LEU A 944 25.53 -34.82 -23.75
C LEU A 944 24.83 -34.93 -25.11
N ASN A 945 24.19 -36.08 -25.37
CA ASN A 945 23.23 -36.26 -26.45
C ASN A 945 21.84 -35.80 -25.97
N LEU A 946 21.44 -34.58 -26.35
CA LEU A 946 20.07 -34.09 -26.11
C LEU A 946 19.13 -34.53 -27.25
N PRO A 947 17.93 -35.05 -26.94
CA PRO A 947 16.93 -35.37 -27.96
C PRO A 947 16.32 -34.09 -28.54
N LYS A 948 16.23 -34.03 -29.87
CA LYS A 948 15.55 -32.96 -30.61
C LYS A 948 14.06 -32.92 -30.25
N ARG A 949 13.59 -31.80 -29.68
CA ARG A 949 12.17 -31.49 -29.46
C ARG A 949 11.38 -31.65 -30.77
N LYS A 950 10.28 -32.41 -30.73
CA LYS A 950 9.17 -32.31 -31.69
C LYS A 950 8.16 -31.30 -31.19
#